data_AF-A0A3C0ELJ9-F1
#
_entry.id   AF-A0A3C0ELJ9-F1
#
_cell.length_a   1.000
_cell.length_b   1.000
_cell.length_c   1.000
_cell.angle_alpha   90.00
_cell.angle_beta   90.00
_cell.angle_gamma   90.00
#
_symmetry.space_group_name_H-M   'P 1'
#
loop_
_entity.id
_entity.type
_entity.pdbx_description
1 polymer ?
#
loop_
_entity_poly.entity_id
_entity_poly.type
_entity_poly.pdbx_seq_one_letter_code
_entity_poly.pdbx_strand_id
1 'polypeptide(L)'
;RGYLSTSGNEGTWNAAGDAITLSDLPQTVYFGLCLTSHNSNSLCTATIDNVTLNGLTVEEEDDEQASPQLIVAYEFDEVTPPAPVKLHHWKLDETTGSASNSAIFGKGASAGSEFRIHSAYVDSYDSAQGEYNSSKGASAQVTLNGTSSNKLYLDWGSRIYGDALVGNGGSVDNVIYTPEWSTEPHISGTKTTQDANVELPTDLDIPSGLPSKGGNATYNYWQPQTISSNLNKADFRITSGATVNISGDVIIACDKFTVDGGAHLVIPSGSSLRVYARGDVNVTGGASVNAATAWSYTTTQTDRFSLYCLNQQDVVIEGNSVVVGYVYSTHDLEIKGSGKVFGAAAAANKINMSGSGYLHVDQTLAAGGGGGDGTSTNVVSDEQGVSDGIYHGGPTGPHDGPVGTAVYFDGSNDYVEIPHNDNMLLNSGTVSIWVKPTSNCGEKAFFSKDSTSYDTGGHLTMWVWDNKITVRLQSTNTSYWVESSDITTNNWYHVVFSWGDGGMKLFVNGQLEDTHEYAGGLGTNSGGNGNYEPIVLGANSWDSNNFSATPLCDYFKGYIDDVRIYDMSFEAIQASQLYNGNDPSNGSTGYLVQDTSNFGTPLNLNVQNTNNVNWISGGGLEFVNNTSAVSSAAATKLYDALTATNKMTLEVKFQTSSVDQSGPANLISYSGDSYARNFTFGQSDLKYLMRMRTSQTSNNGSDPVDSTNVLDEQVTQHVVVTYDGESIKMYRNGSTTPEITSNREGTFNWNNAYRLILGNEEGDTNPWLGKLFRFTIYDQALNTLQVKDLFDGNPPGDYDEQENLTFHVRWYENP
;
A
#
# COMPACT_ATOMS: atom_id res chain seq x y z
N ARG A 1 9.86 -58.78 29.81
CA ARG A 1 9.80 -58.88 28.33
C ARG A 1 8.39 -59.29 27.96
N GLY A 2 7.59 -58.36 27.44
CA GLY A 2 6.29 -58.64 26.80
C GLY A 2 6.42 -58.49 25.29
N TYR A 3 5.52 -59.11 24.53
CA TYR A 3 5.42 -58.98 23.08
C TYR A 3 3.98 -58.64 22.71
N LEU A 4 3.79 -57.64 21.84
CA LEU A 4 2.48 -57.25 21.29
C LEU A 4 2.57 -57.24 19.76
N SER A 5 1.59 -57.83 19.09
CA SER A 5 1.43 -57.77 17.64
C SER A 5 0.01 -57.27 17.34
N THR A 6 -0.10 -56.14 16.65
CA THR A 6 -1.40 -55.56 16.24
C THR A 6 -1.74 -55.99 14.82
N SER A 7 -1.82 -57.29 14.55
CA SER A 7 -2.49 -57.76 13.35
C SER A 7 -4.00 -57.77 13.59
N GLY A 8 -4.63 -56.61 13.42
CA GLY A 8 -6.09 -56.44 13.39
C GLY A 8 -6.70 -55.94 14.71
N ASN A 9 -6.69 -54.62 14.90
CA ASN A 9 -7.82 -53.80 15.37
C ASN A 9 -7.32 -52.39 15.74
N GLU A 10 -8.02 -51.39 15.23
CA GLU A 10 -7.78 -49.97 15.49
C GLU A 10 -8.10 -49.61 16.95
N GLY A 11 -7.21 -48.87 17.63
CA GLY A 11 -7.60 -47.83 18.57
C GLY A 11 -8.02 -48.18 20.01
N THR A 12 -7.46 -49.18 20.69
CA THR A 12 -7.64 -49.31 22.16
C THR A 12 -6.33 -49.48 22.93
N TRP A 13 -6.09 -48.60 23.91
CA TRP A 13 -5.07 -48.76 24.95
C TRP A 13 -5.36 -50.01 25.76
N ASN A 14 -4.46 -50.99 25.75
CA ASN A 14 -4.52 -52.16 26.61
C ASN A 14 -3.18 -52.30 27.35
N ALA A 15 -3.25 -52.38 28.68
CA ALA A 15 -2.07 -52.57 29.53
C ALA A 15 -1.43 -53.94 29.24
N ALA A 16 -0.11 -53.94 29.01
CA ALA A 16 0.66 -55.17 28.79
C ALA A 16 1.47 -55.52 30.06
N GLY A 17 1.06 -56.59 30.73
CA GLY A 17 1.83 -57.25 31.79
C GLY A 17 1.33 -56.98 33.21
N ASP A 18 1.38 -58.02 34.05
CA ASP A 18 1.17 -57.89 35.49
C ASP A 18 2.24 -56.95 36.09
N ALA A 19 1.87 -56.19 37.13
CA ALA A 19 2.80 -55.36 37.87
C ALA A 19 4.00 -56.18 38.34
N ILE A 20 5.21 -55.83 37.88
CA ILE A 20 6.44 -56.48 38.29
C ILE A 20 7.00 -55.72 39.49
N THR A 21 7.00 -56.36 40.66
CA THR A 21 7.72 -55.84 41.83
C THR A 21 9.13 -56.41 41.83
N LEU A 22 10.14 -55.54 41.75
CA LEU A 22 11.56 -55.91 41.84
C LEU A 22 12.07 -55.54 43.24
N SER A 23 12.51 -56.52 44.01
CA SER A 23 13.17 -56.32 45.31
C SER A 23 14.68 -56.52 45.19
N ASP A 24 15.45 -55.88 46.07
CA ASP A 24 16.93 -55.97 46.15
C ASP A 24 17.67 -55.43 44.92
N LEU A 25 17.23 -54.28 44.41
CA LEU A 25 17.86 -53.59 43.30
C LEU A 25 19.18 -52.90 43.74
N PRO A 26 20.24 -52.88 42.89
CA PRO A 26 21.46 -52.12 43.13
C PRO A 26 21.19 -50.60 43.20
N GLN A 27 22.17 -49.81 43.67
CA GLN A 27 22.05 -48.36 43.87
C GLN A 27 21.53 -47.58 42.64
N THR A 28 21.70 -48.13 41.44
CA THR A 28 21.19 -47.56 40.18
C THR A 28 20.56 -48.65 39.35
N VAL A 29 19.38 -48.38 38.81
CA VAL A 29 18.60 -49.32 37.99
C VAL A 29 18.13 -48.59 36.75
N TYR A 30 18.41 -49.17 35.59
CA TYR A 30 17.98 -48.62 34.31
C TYR A 30 16.80 -49.42 33.77
N PHE A 31 15.76 -48.73 33.35
CA PHE A 31 14.64 -49.31 32.62
C PHE A 31 14.68 -48.78 31.19
N GLY A 32 14.49 -49.66 30.21
CA GLY A 32 14.43 -49.28 28.80
C GLY A 32 13.22 -49.89 28.13
N LEU A 33 12.55 -49.11 27.29
CA LEU A 33 11.57 -49.62 26.33
C LEU A 33 12.29 -49.94 25.02
N CYS A 34 11.94 -51.07 24.41
CA CYS A 34 12.36 -51.38 23.05
C CYS A 34 11.09 -51.54 22.21
N LEU A 35 10.94 -50.66 21.21
CA LEU A 35 9.88 -50.75 20.23
C LEU A 35 10.45 -51.12 18.87
N THR A 36 9.73 -51.98 18.17
CA THR A 36 10.05 -52.34 16.80
C THR A 36 8.77 -52.26 15.98
N SER A 37 8.76 -51.41 14.95
CA SER A 37 7.71 -51.38 13.94
C SER A 37 8.11 -52.25 12.75
N HIS A 38 7.19 -53.07 12.25
CA HIS A 38 7.34 -53.80 11.00
C HIS A 38 6.78 -53.03 9.79
N ASN A 39 6.32 -51.79 9.99
CA ASN A 39 5.85 -50.88 8.94
C ASN A 39 6.73 -49.61 8.93
N SER A 40 7.38 -49.34 7.80
CA SER A 40 8.28 -48.20 7.62
C SER A 40 7.57 -46.83 7.65
N ASN A 41 6.24 -46.81 7.53
CA ASN A 41 5.46 -45.57 7.44
C ASN A 41 4.63 -45.28 8.72
N SER A 42 4.87 -46.01 9.81
CA SER A 42 4.12 -45.84 11.05
C SER A 42 4.98 -45.20 12.14
N LEU A 43 4.51 -44.11 12.72
CA LEU A 43 5.04 -43.55 13.96
C LEU A 43 4.59 -44.43 15.13
N CYS A 44 5.52 -44.94 15.92
CA CYS A 44 5.21 -45.69 17.14
C CYS A 44 5.74 -44.94 18.35
N THR A 45 4.86 -44.65 19.30
CA THR A 45 5.19 -43.99 20.57
C THR A 45 4.94 -44.97 21.70
N ALA A 46 5.80 -44.98 22.71
CA ALA A 46 5.52 -45.65 23.96
C ALA A 46 6.01 -44.80 25.11
N THR A 47 5.27 -44.87 26.21
CA THR A 47 5.51 -44.07 27.41
C THR A 47 5.58 -45.04 28.58
N ILE A 48 6.56 -44.86 29.47
CA ILE A 48 6.52 -45.43 30.81
C ILE A 48 5.81 -44.40 31.68
N ASP A 49 4.74 -44.79 32.34
CA ASP A 49 3.97 -43.91 33.22
C ASP A 49 3.68 -44.62 34.56
N ASN A 50 3.44 -43.86 35.63
CA ASN A 50 3.14 -44.33 36.98
C ASN A 50 4.23 -45.21 37.64
N VAL A 51 5.51 -44.88 37.45
CA VAL A 51 6.62 -45.60 38.13
C VAL A 51 6.68 -45.19 39.60
N THR A 52 6.56 -46.16 40.49
CA THR A 52 6.68 -45.93 41.94
C THR A 52 7.88 -46.70 42.49
N LEU A 53 8.81 -46.00 43.14
CA LEU A 53 9.95 -46.58 43.84
C LEU A 53 9.78 -46.35 45.34
N ASN A 54 9.62 -47.44 46.10
CA ASN A 54 9.46 -47.42 47.56
C ASN A 54 8.34 -46.50 48.10
N GLY A 55 7.27 -46.26 47.32
CA GLY A 55 6.08 -45.53 47.78
C GLY A 55 6.22 -44.00 47.86
N LEU A 56 7.29 -43.44 47.29
CA LEU A 56 7.41 -41.99 47.04
C LEU A 56 7.23 -41.75 45.54
N THR A 57 6.41 -40.76 45.18
CA THR A 57 6.41 -40.17 43.84
C THR A 57 7.79 -39.52 43.66
N VAL A 58 8.52 -39.94 42.63
CA VAL A 58 9.76 -39.27 42.25
C VAL A 58 9.35 -37.94 41.62
N GLU A 59 9.59 -36.84 42.31
CA GLU A 59 9.70 -35.56 41.61
C GLU A 59 10.95 -35.66 40.75
N GLU A 60 10.80 -35.37 39.46
CA GLU A 60 11.90 -35.39 38.49
C GLU A 60 13.01 -34.50 39.03
N GLU A 61 14.23 -35.05 39.18
CA GLU A 61 15.40 -34.20 39.39
C GLU A 61 15.60 -33.41 38.09
N ASP A 62 15.38 -32.10 38.16
CA ASP A 62 15.68 -31.09 37.14
C ASP A 62 17.17 -31.14 36.75
N ASP A 63 17.52 -32.06 35.86
CA ASP A 63 18.74 -31.99 35.03
C ASP A 63 18.32 -31.99 33.53
N GLU A 64 17.19 -31.35 33.20
CA GLU A 64 16.78 -31.09 31.82
C GLU A 64 17.79 -30.13 31.16
N GLN A 65 18.71 -30.66 30.38
CA GLN A 65 19.29 -29.89 29.30
C GLN A 65 18.19 -29.72 28.23
N ALA A 66 17.38 -28.67 28.37
CA ALA A 66 16.22 -28.42 27.51
C ALA A 66 16.59 -28.57 26.02
N SER A 67 15.84 -29.41 25.29
CA SER A 67 16.05 -29.61 23.86
C SER A 67 16.07 -28.28 23.11
N PRO A 68 16.97 -28.08 22.12
CA PRO A 68 17.11 -26.80 21.44
C PRO A 68 15.80 -26.30 20.84
N GLN A 69 15.36 -25.09 21.21
CA GLN A 69 14.16 -24.47 20.68
C GLN A 69 14.48 -23.65 19.44
N LEU A 70 13.73 -23.88 18.35
CA LEU A 70 13.79 -23.08 17.13
C LEU A 70 13.05 -21.76 17.35
N ILE A 71 13.79 -20.65 17.46
CA ILE A 71 13.23 -19.34 17.81
C ILE A 71 12.73 -18.58 16.58
N VAL A 72 13.47 -18.64 15.47
CA VAL A 72 13.07 -18.08 14.17
C VAL A 72 13.50 -19.00 13.04
N ALA A 73 12.68 -19.07 11.99
CA ALA A 73 13.02 -19.76 10.75
C ALA A 73 12.50 -19.00 9.54
N TYR A 74 13.40 -18.67 8.61
CA TYR A 74 13.07 -18.10 7.32
C TYR A 74 13.53 -19.08 6.23
N GLU A 75 12.56 -19.69 5.57
CA GLU A 75 12.76 -20.68 4.50
C GLU A 75 12.51 -20.09 3.11
N PHE A 76 12.04 -18.83 3.06
CA PHE A 76 11.92 -18.02 1.84
C PHE A 76 11.02 -18.65 0.76
N ASP A 77 9.91 -19.26 1.18
CA ASP A 77 8.81 -19.57 0.28
C ASP A 77 8.12 -18.27 -0.16
N GLU A 78 7.86 -18.13 -1.46
CA GLU A 78 7.17 -16.96 -2.00
C GLU A 78 5.74 -16.91 -1.44
N VAL A 79 5.47 -15.89 -0.62
CA VAL A 79 4.12 -15.61 -0.13
C VAL A 79 3.75 -14.18 -0.49
N THR A 80 2.78 -14.02 -1.39
CA THR A 80 2.12 -12.73 -1.61
C THR A 80 1.30 -12.42 -0.36
N PRO A 81 1.50 -11.28 0.32
CA PRO A 81 0.61 -10.87 1.40
C PRO A 81 -0.81 -10.76 0.86
N PRO A 82 -1.85 -11.14 1.62
CA PRO A 82 -3.22 -10.86 1.22
C PRO A 82 -3.34 -9.37 0.86
N ALA A 83 -3.90 -9.07 -0.30
CA ALA A 83 -4.17 -7.69 -0.69
C ALA A 83 -5.22 -7.11 0.27
N PRO A 84 -5.03 -5.89 0.79
CA PRO A 84 -6.07 -5.22 1.56
C PRO A 84 -7.36 -5.11 0.76
N VAL A 85 -8.49 -5.33 1.39
CA VAL A 85 -9.80 -5.04 0.80
C VAL A 85 -10.14 -3.59 1.11
N LYS A 86 -10.32 -2.79 0.06
CA LYS A 86 -10.88 -1.44 0.18
C LYS A 86 -12.38 -1.57 0.44
N LEU A 87 -12.83 -1.19 1.63
CA LEU A 87 -14.22 -1.31 2.07
C LEU A 87 -15.06 -0.09 1.72
N HIS A 88 -14.44 1.09 1.74
CA HIS A 88 -15.09 2.36 1.40
C HIS A 88 -14.12 3.30 0.71
N HIS A 89 -14.64 4.14 -0.19
CA HIS A 89 -13.87 5.18 -0.87
C HIS A 89 -14.78 6.35 -1.25
N TRP A 90 -14.63 7.48 -0.56
CA TRP A 90 -15.27 8.75 -0.91
C TRP A 90 -14.24 9.68 -1.53
N LYS A 91 -14.39 9.97 -2.83
CA LYS A 91 -13.47 10.85 -3.56
C LYS A 91 -13.61 12.32 -3.18
N LEU A 92 -14.81 12.75 -2.77
CA LEU A 92 -15.17 14.17 -2.55
C LEU A 92 -15.01 15.00 -3.83
N ASP A 93 -15.46 14.44 -4.96
CA ASP A 93 -15.45 15.08 -6.27
C ASP A 93 -16.78 15.73 -6.66
N GLU A 94 -17.79 15.70 -5.78
CA GLU A 94 -19.10 16.26 -6.08
C GLU A 94 -19.12 17.81 -6.02
N THR A 95 -19.97 18.42 -6.84
CA THR A 95 -20.25 19.86 -6.74
C THR A 95 -21.12 20.17 -5.54
N THR A 96 -20.56 20.94 -4.61
CA THR A 96 -21.19 21.30 -3.33
C THR A 96 -21.19 22.81 -3.09
N GLY A 97 -22.17 23.27 -2.32
CA GLY A 97 -22.26 24.66 -1.86
C GLY A 97 -22.84 25.64 -2.89
N SER A 98 -23.46 26.70 -2.38
CA SER A 98 -23.90 27.87 -3.14
C SER A 98 -23.30 29.12 -2.50
N ALA A 99 -22.10 29.52 -2.94
CA ALA A 99 -21.57 30.85 -2.65
C ALA A 99 -20.52 31.25 -3.71
N SER A 100 -20.50 32.54 -4.03
CA SER A 100 -19.71 33.38 -4.97
C SER A 100 -18.37 32.94 -5.57
N ASN A 101 -17.77 31.81 -5.21
CA ASN A 101 -16.56 31.22 -5.80
C ASN A 101 -16.76 29.75 -6.25
N SER A 102 -17.96 29.19 -6.17
CA SER A 102 -18.32 27.99 -6.93
C SER A 102 -18.37 28.38 -8.41
N ALA A 103 -17.77 27.60 -9.32
CA ALA A 103 -17.96 27.80 -10.75
C ALA A 103 -19.45 27.59 -11.09
N ILE A 104 -20.24 28.65 -11.05
CA ILE A 104 -21.64 28.62 -11.49
C ILE A 104 -21.64 29.01 -12.97
N PHE A 105 -22.33 28.20 -13.78
CA PHE A 105 -22.83 28.49 -15.14
C PHE A 105 -22.04 28.01 -16.37
N GLY A 106 -21.55 26.78 -16.39
CA GLY A 106 -21.41 26.06 -17.66
C GLY A 106 -21.62 24.57 -17.51
N LYS A 107 -22.75 24.01 -17.95
CA LYS A 107 -22.84 22.56 -18.18
C LYS A 107 -22.21 22.26 -19.54
N GLY A 108 -21.32 21.28 -19.60
CA GLY A 108 -20.80 20.79 -20.88
C GLY A 108 -19.65 21.52 -21.53
N ALA A 109 -19.94 22.49 -22.41
CA ALA A 109 -18.94 23.13 -23.26
C ALA A 109 -18.80 24.63 -22.96
N SER A 110 -17.58 25.12 -22.70
CA SER A 110 -17.35 26.55 -22.39
C SER A 110 -16.15 27.16 -23.10
N ALA A 111 -16.34 28.32 -23.71
CA ALA A 111 -15.26 29.08 -24.34
C ALA A 111 -15.16 30.50 -23.77
N GLY A 112 -13.94 30.97 -23.51
CA GLY A 112 -13.73 32.32 -22.97
C GLY A 112 -13.96 33.44 -24.00
N SER A 113 -13.45 33.29 -25.22
CA SER A 113 -13.45 34.36 -26.22
C SER A 113 -14.31 34.06 -27.44
N GLU A 114 -14.28 32.82 -27.93
CA GLU A 114 -14.92 32.42 -29.19
C GLU A 114 -15.21 30.91 -29.26
N PHE A 115 -16.33 30.53 -29.86
CA PHE A 115 -16.67 29.15 -30.16
C PHE A 115 -17.07 29.05 -31.64
N ARG A 116 -16.25 28.37 -32.45
CA ARG A 116 -16.52 28.14 -33.89
C ARG A 116 -16.84 26.68 -34.17
N ILE A 117 -17.88 26.45 -34.96
CA ILE A 117 -18.32 25.12 -35.37
C ILE A 117 -18.52 25.11 -36.90
N HIS A 118 -17.68 24.35 -37.61
CA HIS A 118 -17.65 24.27 -39.07
C HIS A 118 -17.82 22.84 -39.59
N SER A 119 -19.02 22.49 -40.07
CA SER A 119 -19.38 21.10 -40.38
C SER A 119 -19.13 20.15 -39.20
N ALA A 120 -19.53 20.55 -37.99
CA ALA A 120 -19.31 19.78 -36.76
C ALA A 120 -20.53 19.86 -35.82
N TYR A 121 -20.59 19.00 -34.81
CA TYR A 121 -21.80 18.80 -34.00
C TYR A 121 -21.50 18.83 -32.50
N VAL A 122 -22.39 19.47 -31.75
CA VAL A 122 -22.47 19.38 -30.29
C VAL A 122 -23.82 18.79 -29.91
N ASP A 123 -23.83 17.76 -29.09
CA ASP A 123 -25.03 17.18 -28.49
C ASP A 123 -24.77 16.77 -27.04
N SER A 124 -25.70 16.03 -26.42
CA SER A 124 -25.55 15.60 -25.04
C SER A 124 -26.10 14.21 -24.75
N TYR A 125 -25.62 13.64 -23.66
CA TYR A 125 -26.13 12.43 -23.03
C TYR A 125 -25.95 12.51 -21.51
N ASP A 126 -26.56 11.58 -20.80
CA ASP A 126 -26.42 11.45 -19.35
C ASP A 126 -25.72 10.12 -19.07
N SER A 127 -24.45 10.20 -18.66
CA SER A 127 -23.61 9.04 -18.38
C SER A 127 -24.09 8.26 -17.15
N ALA A 128 -24.76 8.90 -16.19
CA ALA A 128 -25.35 8.20 -15.04
C ALA A 128 -26.57 7.35 -15.45
N GLN A 129 -27.19 7.64 -16.59
CA GLN A 129 -28.32 6.89 -17.14
C GLN A 129 -27.91 5.86 -18.21
N GLY A 130 -26.62 5.76 -18.54
CA GLY A 130 -26.08 4.76 -19.46
C GLY A 130 -25.24 5.33 -20.60
N GLU A 131 -24.97 4.46 -21.59
CA GLU A 131 -24.09 4.77 -22.72
C GLU A 131 -24.72 5.77 -23.70
N TYR A 132 -23.89 6.60 -24.32
CA TYR A 132 -24.24 7.50 -25.42
C TYR A 132 -25.04 6.75 -26.52
N ASN A 133 -26.24 7.27 -26.86
CA ASN A 133 -27.32 6.69 -27.69
C ASN A 133 -28.34 5.78 -27.01
N SER A 134 -28.03 5.20 -25.85
CA SER A 134 -29.00 4.42 -25.07
C SER A 134 -29.82 5.31 -24.12
N SER A 135 -29.19 6.36 -23.60
CA SER A 135 -29.80 7.49 -22.88
C SER A 135 -29.70 8.74 -23.76
N LYS A 136 -30.84 9.32 -24.16
CA LYS A 136 -30.82 10.63 -24.85
C LYS A 136 -30.84 11.72 -23.79
N GLY A 137 -29.78 12.52 -23.72
CA GLY A 137 -29.70 13.67 -22.82
C GLY A 137 -30.82 14.68 -23.07
N ALA A 138 -31.15 15.48 -22.06
CA ALA A 138 -32.25 16.46 -22.13
C ALA A 138 -32.00 17.62 -23.12
N SER A 139 -30.75 18.10 -23.23
CA SER A 139 -30.30 19.24 -24.05
C SER A 139 -28.80 19.50 -23.78
N ALA A 140 -27.97 19.71 -24.81
CA ALA A 140 -26.59 20.17 -24.61
C ALA A 140 -26.55 21.61 -24.11
N GLN A 141 -25.60 21.98 -23.27
CA GLN A 141 -25.32 23.39 -22.96
C GLN A 141 -23.99 23.80 -23.57
N VAL A 142 -24.03 24.90 -24.32
CA VAL A 142 -22.85 25.57 -24.87
C VAL A 142 -22.80 26.98 -24.30
N THR A 143 -21.70 27.31 -23.65
CA THR A 143 -21.46 28.61 -23.01
C THR A 143 -20.28 29.33 -23.65
N LEU A 144 -20.39 30.65 -23.75
CA LEU A 144 -19.38 31.51 -24.33
C LEU A 144 -19.32 32.83 -23.57
N ASN A 145 -18.16 33.24 -23.07
CA ASN A 145 -18.01 34.52 -22.36
C ASN A 145 -17.82 35.72 -23.29
N GLY A 146 -17.60 35.50 -24.58
CA GLY A 146 -17.52 36.54 -25.61
C GLY A 146 -18.82 37.35 -25.76
N THR A 147 -18.70 38.67 -25.81
CA THR A 147 -19.84 39.61 -25.90
C THR A 147 -19.93 40.36 -27.23
N SER A 148 -18.90 40.24 -28.07
CA SER A 148 -18.81 40.91 -29.38
C SER A 148 -19.45 40.08 -30.50
N SER A 149 -19.67 40.71 -31.66
CA SER A 149 -20.38 40.05 -32.76
C SER A 149 -19.66 38.80 -33.27
N ASN A 150 -20.45 37.79 -33.65
CA ASN A 150 -20.01 36.54 -34.29
C ASN A 150 -19.00 35.72 -33.47
N LYS A 151 -19.11 35.74 -32.13
CA LYS A 151 -18.24 34.95 -31.25
C LYS A 151 -18.76 33.53 -31.00
N LEU A 152 -20.04 33.26 -31.19
CA LEU A 152 -20.55 31.89 -31.36
C LEU A 152 -20.90 31.72 -32.84
N TYR A 153 -20.00 31.09 -33.60
CA TYR A 153 -20.09 31.00 -35.06
C TYR A 153 -20.37 29.57 -35.51
N LEU A 154 -21.51 29.35 -36.16
CA LEU A 154 -21.87 28.07 -36.75
C LEU A 154 -22.03 28.26 -38.26
N ASP A 155 -21.45 27.38 -39.09
CA ASP A 155 -21.71 27.36 -40.53
C ASP A 155 -21.74 25.94 -41.12
N TRP A 156 -22.00 25.82 -42.43
CA TRP A 156 -21.98 24.57 -43.23
C TRP A 156 -22.40 23.28 -42.51
N GLY A 157 -23.69 23.14 -42.21
CA GLY A 157 -24.26 21.93 -41.64
C GLY A 157 -23.98 21.71 -40.15
N SER A 158 -23.26 22.63 -39.49
CA SER A 158 -22.99 22.58 -38.06
C SER A 158 -24.25 22.69 -37.21
N ARG A 159 -24.25 22.01 -36.06
CA ARG A 159 -25.40 22.06 -35.12
C ARG A 159 -24.98 22.00 -33.66
N ILE A 160 -25.76 22.70 -32.83
CA ILE A 160 -25.84 22.49 -31.39
C ILE A 160 -27.22 21.92 -31.09
N TYR A 161 -27.26 20.68 -30.62
CA TYR A 161 -28.48 20.03 -30.16
C TYR A 161 -28.74 20.38 -28.68
N GLY A 162 -29.01 21.66 -28.44
CA GLY A 162 -29.33 22.18 -27.13
C GLY A 162 -29.27 23.70 -27.03
N ASP A 163 -29.01 24.20 -25.82
CA ASP A 163 -29.01 25.61 -25.45
C ASP A 163 -27.66 26.28 -25.72
N ALA A 164 -27.71 27.56 -26.08
CA ALA A 164 -26.54 28.40 -26.30
C ALA A 164 -26.62 29.66 -25.44
N LEU A 165 -25.65 29.83 -24.55
CA LEU A 165 -25.56 30.96 -23.63
C LEU A 165 -24.36 31.83 -23.97
N VAL A 166 -24.59 33.13 -24.17
CA VAL A 166 -23.55 34.10 -24.58
C VAL A 166 -23.14 35.02 -23.43
N GLY A 167 -21.99 35.69 -23.55
CA GLY A 167 -21.34 36.38 -22.44
C GLY A 167 -22.23 37.42 -21.79
N ASN A 168 -22.09 37.59 -20.48
CA ASN A 168 -22.85 38.57 -19.70
C ASN A 168 -22.71 39.98 -20.31
N GLY A 169 -23.84 40.65 -20.52
CA GLY A 169 -23.91 41.93 -21.22
C GLY A 169 -23.83 41.86 -22.75
N GLY A 170 -23.69 40.67 -23.34
CA GLY A 170 -23.75 40.43 -24.78
C GLY A 170 -25.19 40.35 -25.31
N SER A 171 -25.38 40.79 -26.56
CA SER A 171 -26.65 40.60 -27.28
C SER A 171 -26.62 39.29 -28.04
N VAL A 172 -27.57 38.39 -27.73
CA VAL A 172 -27.71 37.07 -28.38
C VAL A 172 -27.67 37.16 -29.90
N ASP A 173 -28.44 38.08 -30.50
CA ASP A 173 -28.54 38.25 -31.96
C ASP A 173 -27.24 38.72 -32.62
N ASN A 174 -26.38 39.39 -31.85
CA ASN A 174 -25.08 39.87 -32.35
C ASN A 174 -24.00 38.81 -32.15
N VAL A 175 -23.96 38.20 -30.97
CA VAL A 175 -22.91 37.25 -30.59
C VAL A 175 -23.02 35.96 -31.38
N ILE A 176 -24.24 35.48 -31.62
CA ILE A 176 -24.50 34.23 -32.33
C ILE A 176 -24.64 34.48 -33.82
N TYR A 177 -23.76 33.88 -34.61
CA TYR A 177 -23.87 33.82 -36.06
C TYR A 177 -24.31 32.42 -36.50
N THR A 178 -25.42 32.35 -37.23
CA THR A 178 -25.90 31.15 -37.92
C THR A 178 -26.33 31.55 -39.35
N PRO A 179 -25.86 30.89 -40.42
CA PRO A 179 -26.24 31.25 -41.76
C PRO A 179 -27.72 30.98 -42.05
N GLU A 180 -28.35 31.85 -42.85
CA GLU A 180 -29.79 31.83 -43.12
C GLU A 180 -30.23 30.77 -44.16
N TRP A 181 -29.31 30.07 -44.82
CA TRP A 181 -29.65 29.16 -45.93
C TRP A 181 -30.08 27.75 -45.48
N SER A 182 -30.06 27.44 -44.17
CA SER A 182 -30.57 26.17 -43.63
C SER A 182 -32.04 26.29 -43.23
N THR A 183 -32.87 25.33 -43.66
CA THR A 183 -34.27 25.22 -43.24
C THR A 183 -34.43 24.65 -41.84
N GLU A 184 -33.40 24.01 -41.29
CA GLU A 184 -33.37 23.51 -39.91
C GLU A 184 -32.54 24.43 -39.01
N PRO A 185 -32.97 24.66 -37.77
CA PRO A 185 -32.26 25.55 -36.86
C PRO A 185 -30.89 24.95 -36.50
N HIS A 186 -29.84 25.75 -36.62
CA HIS A 186 -28.48 25.39 -36.22
C HIS A 186 -28.33 25.19 -34.71
N ILE A 187 -29.24 25.74 -33.91
CA ILE A 187 -29.31 25.60 -32.45
C ILE A 187 -30.75 25.18 -32.12
N SER A 188 -30.95 24.00 -31.55
CA SER A 188 -32.30 23.46 -31.31
C SER A 188 -32.94 23.97 -30.01
N GLY A 189 -32.15 24.42 -29.04
CA GLY A 189 -32.60 24.94 -27.75
C GLY A 189 -32.69 26.46 -27.70
N THR A 190 -32.72 26.97 -26.47
CA THR A 190 -32.82 28.39 -26.17
C THR A 190 -31.50 29.12 -26.42
N LYS A 191 -31.62 30.41 -26.77
CA LYS A 191 -30.48 31.31 -26.93
C LYS A 191 -30.64 32.43 -25.92
N THR A 192 -29.73 32.50 -24.96
CA THR A 192 -29.85 33.44 -23.82
C THR A 192 -28.52 34.09 -23.50
N THR A 193 -28.57 35.22 -22.80
CA THR A 193 -27.37 35.84 -22.20
C THR A 193 -27.14 35.22 -20.83
N GLN A 194 -25.89 34.93 -20.49
CA GLN A 194 -25.49 34.46 -19.17
C GLN A 194 -25.70 35.55 -18.11
N ASP A 195 -26.18 35.17 -16.91
CA ASP A 195 -26.29 36.08 -15.76
C ASP A 195 -24.90 36.49 -15.22
N ALA A 196 -23.93 35.60 -15.34
CA ALA A 196 -22.51 35.82 -15.05
C ALA A 196 -21.66 34.98 -16.03
N ASN A 197 -20.46 35.46 -16.36
CA ASN A 197 -19.53 34.69 -17.21
C ASN A 197 -18.96 33.49 -16.43
N VAL A 198 -18.65 32.40 -17.15
CA VAL A 198 -17.93 31.24 -16.62
C VAL A 198 -16.52 31.64 -16.22
N GLU A 199 -16.05 31.26 -15.04
CA GLU A 199 -14.65 31.44 -14.67
C GLU A 199 -13.78 30.37 -15.35
N LEU A 200 -12.88 30.81 -16.23
CA LEU A 200 -11.97 29.95 -16.99
C LEU A 200 -10.53 30.38 -16.70
N PRO A 201 -9.83 29.71 -15.76
CA PRO A 201 -8.48 30.08 -15.37
C PRO A 201 -7.50 30.12 -16.55
N THR A 202 -6.80 31.23 -16.73
CA THR A 202 -5.76 31.34 -17.78
C THR A 202 -4.44 30.68 -17.38
N ASP A 203 -4.35 30.27 -16.12
CA ASP A 203 -3.25 29.60 -15.46
C ASP A 203 -3.82 28.57 -14.48
N LEU A 204 -3.21 27.38 -14.43
CA LEU A 204 -3.49 26.36 -13.43
C LEU A 204 -2.16 25.85 -12.89
N ASP A 205 -2.14 25.58 -11.59
CA ASP A 205 -0.97 25.03 -10.94
C ASP A 205 -0.92 23.51 -11.07
N ILE A 206 0.31 22.99 -11.17
CA ILE A 206 0.55 21.55 -11.11
C ILE A 206 0.62 21.14 -9.64
N PRO A 207 -0.06 20.05 -9.21
CA PRO A 207 0.01 19.54 -7.84
C PRO A 207 1.46 19.33 -7.36
N SER A 208 1.72 19.63 -6.09
CA SER A 208 2.99 19.34 -5.42
C SER A 208 3.14 17.83 -5.13
N GLY A 209 4.35 17.39 -4.79
CA GLY A 209 4.61 15.97 -4.43
C GLY A 209 4.92 15.05 -5.62
N LEU A 210 4.92 15.56 -6.85
CA LEU A 210 5.33 14.78 -8.02
C LEU A 210 6.83 14.45 -8.00
N PRO A 211 7.25 13.32 -8.64
CA PRO A 211 8.66 13.02 -8.82
C PRO A 211 9.42 14.15 -9.52
N SER A 212 10.74 14.19 -9.33
CA SER A 212 11.60 15.10 -10.09
C SER A 212 11.40 14.91 -11.59
N LYS A 213 11.32 16.01 -12.34
CA LYS A 213 11.10 15.98 -13.79
C LYS A 213 12.19 15.15 -14.48
N GLY A 214 11.80 14.05 -15.09
CA GLY A 214 12.66 13.20 -15.90
C GLY A 214 12.66 13.58 -17.38
N GLY A 215 13.39 12.80 -18.18
CA GLY A 215 13.37 12.89 -19.64
C GLY A 215 12.04 12.41 -20.26
N ASN A 216 12.08 12.07 -21.55
CA ASN A 216 10.90 11.63 -22.30
C ASN A 216 10.44 10.22 -21.86
N ALA A 217 9.14 9.99 -21.86
CA ALA A 217 8.50 8.69 -21.74
C ALA A 217 7.79 8.38 -23.06
N THR A 218 8.22 7.34 -23.78
CA THR A 218 7.61 6.93 -25.05
C THR A 218 7.20 5.47 -25.00
N TYR A 219 5.93 5.21 -25.29
CA TYR A 219 5.31 3.89 -25.35
C TYR A 219 4.92 3.62 -26.81
N ASN A 220 5.61 2.68 -27.46
CA ASN A 220 5.44 2.35 -28.88
C ASN A 220 5.37 0.83 -29.13
N TYR A 221 5.17 0.06 -28.07
CA TYR A 221 5.19 -1.40 -28.09
C TYR A 221 3.77 -1.97 -28.04
N TRP A 222 3.52 -3.03 -28.80
CA TRP A 222 2.18 -3.62 -28.96
C TRP A 222 1.70 -4.42 -27.75
N GLN A 223 2.60 -4.83 -26.85
CA GLN A 223 2.17 -5.44 -25.58
C GLN A 223 1.66 -4.34 -24.64
N PRO A 224 0.51 -4.56 -23.97
CA PRO A 224 -0.01 -3.62 -22.98
C PRO A 224 1.05 -3.30 -21.92
N GLN A 225 1.18 -2.02 -21.59
CA GLN A 225 2.00 -1.53 -20.48
C GLN A 225 1.10 -0.98 -19.40
N THR A 226 1.56 -0.95 -18.15
CA THR A 226 0.79 -0.37 -17.04
C THR A 226 1.57 0.78 -16.42
N ILE A 227 0.91 1.90 -16.19
CA ILE A 227 1.40 3.01 -15.36
C ILE A 227 0.59 2.99 -14.07
N SER A 228 1.28 2.84 -12.95
CA SER A 228 0.63 2.79 -11.64
C SER A 228 1.07 3.91 -10.68
N SER A 229 2.05 4.74 -11.08
CA SER A 229 2.56 5.82 -10.24
C SER A 229 2.59 7.16 -10.96
N ASN A 230 2.57 8.24 -10.18
CA ASN A 230 2.69 9.61 -10.66
C ASN A 230 3.95 9.81 -11.52
N LEU A 231 3.83 10.56 -12.62
CA LEU A 231 4.93 10.84 -13.53
C LEU A 231 5.15 12.35 -13.70
N ASN A 232 6.41 12.75 -13.80
CA ASN A 232 6.82 14.08 -14.23
C ASN A 232 7.85 13.97 -15.34
N LYS A 233 7.50 14.33 -16.57
CA LYS A 233 8.30 14.07 -17.78
C LYS A 233 8.49 15.32 -18.63
N ALA A 234 9.47 15.29 -19.52
CA ALA A 234 9.54 16.24 -20.64
C ALA A 234 8.42 15.90 -21.64
N ASP A 235 8.58 14.90 -22.48
CA ASP A 235 7.48 14.42 -23.34
C ASP A 235 6.86 13.13 -22.80
N PHE A 236 5.52 13.04 -22.80
CA PHE A 236 4.77 11.80 -22.60
C PHE A 236 4.10 11.42 -23.92
N ARG A 237 4.52 10.30 -24.52
CA ARG A 237 4.05 9.87 -25.84
C ARG A 237 3.61 8.42 -25.84
N ILE A 238 2.40 8.16 -26.33
CA ILE A 238 1.91 6.82 -26.68
C ILE A 238 1.67 6.82 -28.19
N THR A 239 2.23 5.85 -28.91
CA THR A 239 2.18 5.85 -30.37
C THR A 239 2.18 4.44 -30.96
N SER A 240 2.03 4.34 -32.28
CA SER A 240 2.22 3.09 -33.04
C SER A 240 1.31 1.94 -32.56
N GLY A 241 0.05 2.25 -32.24
CA GLY A 241 -0.93 1.27 -31.77
C GLY A 241 -0.67 0.70 -30.37
N ALA A 242 0.27 1.26 -29.60
CA ALA A 242 0.56 0.81 -28.25
C ALA A 242 -0.65 0.98 -27.32
N THR A 243 -0.79 0.07 -26.36
CA THR A 243 -1.80 0.15 -25.30
C THR A 243 -1.12 0.41 -23.96
N VAL A 244 -1.57 1.44 -23.24
CA VAL A 244 -1.13 1.77 -21.89
C VAL A 244 -2.34 1.77 -20.97
N ASN A 245 -2.30 0.95 -19.92
CA ASN A 245 -3.29 0.90 -18.87
C ASN A 245 -2.85 1.78 -17.70
N ILE A 246 -3.80 2.48 -17.09
CA ILE A 246 -3.61 3.12 -15.79
C ILE A 246 -4.06 2.14 -14.71
N SER A 247 -3.36 2.12 -13.58
CA SER A 247 -3.74 1.35 -12.40
C SER A 247 -3.63 2.25 -11.18
N GLY A 248 -4.74 2.44 -10.46
CA GLY A 248 -4.81 3.40 -9.36
C GLY A 248 -5.04 4.84 -9.86
N ASP A 249 -4.72 5.80 -9.00
CA ASP A 249 -4.98 7.22 -9.26
C ASP A 249 -3.69 7.93 -9.61
N VAL A 250 -3.52 8.20 -10.90
CA VAL A 250 -2.25 8.65 -11.46
C VAL A 250 -2.34 10.11 -11.89
N ILE A 251 -1.31 10.88 -11.53
CA ILE A 251 -1.05 12.21 -12.09
C ILE A 251 0.13 12.14 -13.06
N ILE A 252 -0.07 12.65 -14.27
CA ILE A 252 1.01 12.84 -15.24
C ILE A 252 1.20 14.33 -15.49
N ALA A 253 2.31 14.87 -15.00
CA ALA A 253 2.80 16.17 -15.45
C ALA A 253 3.80 15.98 -16.58
N CYS A 254 3.60 16.70 -17.69
CA CYS A 254 4.52 16.66 -18.83
C CYS A 254 4.64 18.01 -19.50
N ASP A 255 5.70 18.24 -20.28
CA ASP A 255 5.75 19.37 -21.20
C ASP A 255 4.87 19.11 -22.40
N LYS A 256 4.91 17.92 -23.00
CA LYS A 256 4.01 17.55 -24.10
C LYS A 256 3.29 16.25 -23.81
N PHE A 257 1.99 16.23 -24.09
CA PHE A 257 1.17 15.03 -24.00
C PHE A 257 0.74 14.60 -25.39
N THR A 258 1.08 13.39 -25.82
CA THR A 258 0.76 12.89 -27.15
C THR A 258 0.25 11.46 -27.12
N VAL A 259 -0.93 11.23 -27.70
CA VAL A 259 -1.47 9.89 -27.99
C VAL A 259 -1.81 9.86 -29.47
N ASP A 260 -1.08 9.05 -30.25
CA ASP A 260 -1.11 9.14 -31.72
C ASP A 260 -1.04 7.77 -32.41
N GLY A 261 -1.37 7.70 -33.70
CA GLY A 261 -1.14 6.54 -34.55
C GLY A 261 -1.87 5.28 -34.06
N GLY A 262 -3.14 5.43 -33.71
CA GLY A 262 -4.01 4.35 -33.26
C GLY A 262 -3.72 3.82 -31.85
N ALA A 263 -2.92 4.54 -31.05
CA ALA A 263 -2.60 4.13 -29.68
C ALA A 263 -3.79 4.27 -28.71
N HIS A 264 -3.74 3.52 -27.61
CA HIS A 264 -4.80 3.42 -26.62
C HIS A 264 -4.27 3.73 -25.21
N LEU A 265 -4.88 4.69 -24.53
CA LEU A 265 -4.70 4.95 -23.11
C LEU A 265 -5.98 4.56 -22.37
N VAL A 266 -5.90 3.50 -21.57
CA VAL A 266 -7.05 2.82 -20.95
C VAL A 266 -7.02 3.07 -19.45
N ILE A 267 -8.16 3.47 -18.88
CA ILE A 267 -8.31 3.71 -17.44
C ILE A 267 -9.42 2.79 -16.92
N PRO A 268 -9.08 1.66 -16.29
CA PRO A 268 -10.03 0.70 -15.74
C PRO A 268 -10.90 1.28 -14.61
N SER A 269 -11.92 0.53 -14.20
CA SER A 269 -12.72 0.88 -13.03
C SER A 269 -11.88 0.88 -11.77
N GLY A 270 -12.13 1.86 -10.89
CA GLY A 270 -11.33 2.08 -9.68
C GLY A 270 -9.96 2.71 -9.94
N SER A 271 -9.72 3.24 -11.14
CA SER A 271 -8.52 4.02 -11.50
C SER A 271 -8.93 5.38 -12.06
N SER A 272 -8.06 6.37 -11.89
CA SER A 272 -8.23 7.70 -12.46
C SER A 272 -6.91 8.23 -13.03
N LEU A 273 -7.00 9.13 -14.01
CA LEU A 273 -5.84 9.80 -14.59
C LEU A 273 -6.10 11.30 -14.71
N ARG A 274 -5.22 12.09 -14.11
CA ARG A 274 -5.14 13.53 -14.37
C ARG A 274 -3.84 13.87 -15.08
N VAL A 275 -3.96 14.65 -16.15
CA VAL A 275 -2.83 15.08 -16.97
C VAL A 275 -2.68 16.59 -16.88
N TYR A 276 -1.49 17.06 -16.50
CA TYR A 276 -1.11 18.47 -16.52
C TYR A 276 0.00 18.68 -17.57
N ALA A 277 -0.38 19.22 -18.74
CA ALA A 277 0.53 19.45 -19.86
C ALA A 277 0.98 20.92 -19.89
N ARG A 278 2.29 21.18 -19.76
CA ARG A 278 2.88 22.54 -19.81
C ARG A 278 3.02 23.11 -21.22
N GLY A 279 2.63 22.33 -22.22
CA GLY A 279 2.88 22.46 -23.65
C GLY A 279 1.80 21.72 -24.43
N ASP A 280 1.96 21.66 -25.75
CA ASP A 280 0.95 21.10 -26.68
C ASP A 280 0.43 19.73 -26.25
N VAL A 281 -0.90 19.58 -26.36
CA VAL A 281 -1.58 18.28 -26.22
C VAL A 281 -2.09 17.83 -27.58
N ASN A 282 -1.72 16.62 -28.00
CA ASN A 282 -2.12 16.06 -29.29
C ASN A 282 -2.71 14.65 -29.12
N VAL A 283 -3.99 14.50 -29.47
CA VAL A 283 -4.66 13.19 -29.57
C VAL A 283 -5.09 12.98 -31.02
N THR A 284 -4.29 12.22 -31.76
CA THR A 284 -4.36 12.18 -33.23
C THR A 284 -4.28 10.76 -33.79
N GLY A 285 -4.43 10.63 -35.11
CA GLY A 285 -4.15 9.37 -35.81
C GLY A 285 -5.06 8.20 -35.42
N GLY A 286 -6.27 8.45 -34.91
CA GLY A 286 -7.21 7.41 -34.48
C GLY A 286 -6.94 6.85 -33.10
N ALA A 287 -6.21 7.60 -32.27
CA ALA A 287 -5.94 7.25 -30.88
C ALA A 287 -7.22 7.24 -30.02
N SER A 288 -7.17 6.54 -28.89
CA SER A 288 -8.22 6.59 -27.87
C SER A 288 -7.64 6.88 -26.48
N VAL A 289 -8.31 7.76 -25.73
CA VAL A 289 -7.97 8.12 -24.35
C VAL A 289 -9.18 7.90 -23.46
N ASN A 290 -8.96 7.19 -22.35
CA ASN A 290 -10.01 6.65 -21.47
C ASN A 290 -11.01 5.78 -22.24
N ALA A 291 -10.48 5.01 -23.19
CA ALA A 291 -11.28 4.22 -24.11
C ALA A 291 -10.42 3.07 -24.63
N ALA A 292 -11.00 1.86 -24.63
CA ALA A 292 -10.31 0.65 -25.08
C ALA A 292 -9.87 0.74 -26.54
N THR A 293 -10.70 1.32 -27.42
CA THR A 293 -10.36 1.63 -28.82
C THR A 293 -11.20 2.83 -29.32
N ALA A 294 -10.86 3.38 -30.50
CA ALA A 294 -11.68 4.41 -31.16
C ALA A 294 -13.01 3.89 -31.76
N TRP A 295 -13.27 2.58 -31.72
CA TRP A 295 -14.47 1.94 -32.28
C TRP A 295 -15.32 1.21 -31.22
N SER A 296 -14.75 0.98 -30.04
CA SER A 296 -15.36 0.34 -28.89
C SER A 296 -14.85 1.06 -27.65
N TYR A 297 -15.73 1.84 -27.04
CA TYR A 297 -15.50 2.68 -25.88
C TYR A 297 -16.78 2.75 -25.04
N THR A 298 -16.61 2.86 -23.73
CA THR A 298 -17.69 3.15 -22.77
C THR A 298 -17.68 4.63 -22.46
N THR A 299 -18.84 5.23 -22.47
CA THR A 299 -19.11 6.65 -22.27
C THR A 299 -19.69 6.95 -20.88
N THR A 300 -19.89 5.91 -20.07
CA THR A 300 -20.34 5.95 -18.66
C THR A 300 -19.21 6.24 -17.66
N GLN A 301 -18.00 6.56 -18.13
CA GLN A 301 -16.77 6.60 -17.31
C GLN A 301 -15.97 7.90 -17.52
N THR A 302 -16.67 8.99 -17.79
CA THR A 302 -16.11 10.32 -18.11
C THR A 302 -15.39 10.99 -16.94
N ASP A 303 -15.71 10.60 -15.72
CA ASP A 303 -15.10 11.05 -14.47
C ASP A 303 -13.64 10.59 -14.28
N ARG A 304 -13.24 9.50 -14.94
CA ARG A 304 -11.91 8.89 -14.73
C ARG A 304 -10.75 9.59 -15.40
N PHE A 305 -10.99 10.55 -16.29
CA PHE A 305 -9.94 11.25 -17.02
C PHE A 305 -10.14 12.76 -17.00
N SER A 306 -9.10 13.48 -16.59
CA SER A 306 -9.04 14.94 -16.75
C SER A 306 -7.73 15.37 -17.39
N LEU A 307 -7.83 16.26 -18.37
CA LEU A 307 -6.71 16.84 -19.08
C LEU A 307 -6.70 18.35 -18.90
N TYR A 308 -5.60 18.89 -18.39
CA TYR A 308 -5.35 20.32 -18.22
C TYR A 308 -4.14 20.74 -19.07
N CYS A 309 -4.38 21.54 -20.11
CA CYS A 309 -3.35 22.13 -20.96
C CYS A 309 -3.03 23.57 -20.51
N LEU A 310 -1.80 23.78 -20.07
CA LEU A 310 -1.34 24.96 -19.35
C LEU A 310 -0.57 25.93 -20.26
N ASN A 311 -0.12 27.06 -19.71
CA ASN A 311 0.81 28.00 -20.34
C ASN A 311 0.37 28.54 -21.71
N GLN A 312 -0.94 28.72 -21.88
CA GLN A 312 -1.54 29.18 -23.13
C GLN A 312 -1.19 28.30 -24.34
N GLN A 313 -1.29 26.99 -24.17
CA GLN A 313 -0.99 26.00 -25.21
C GLN A 313 -2.26 25.30 -25.66
N ASP A 314 -2.22 24.72 -26.86
CA ASP A 314 -3.41 24.20 -27.50
C ASP A 314 -3.61 22.71 -27.24
N VAL A 315 -4.89 22.32 -27.14
CA VAL A 315 -5.31 20.92 -27.19
C VAL A 315 -5.83 20.62 -28.58
N VAL A 316 -5.24 19.63 -29.26
CA VAL A 316 -5.67 19.18 -30.58
C VAL A 316 -6.17 17.75 -30.51
N ILE A 317 -7.43 17.56 -30.89
CA ILE A 317 -8.07 16.25 -31.04
C ILE A 317 -8.50 16.12 -32.51
N GLU A 318 -7.80 15.27 -33.26
CA GLU A 318 -7.96 15.20 -34.72
C GLU A 318 -8.05 13.75 -35.23
N GLY A 319 -8.57 13.59 -36.45
CA GLY A 319 -8.64 12.32 -37.15
C GLY A 319 -9.92 11.60 -36.74
N ASN A 320 -9.86 10.30 -36.51
CA ASN A 320 -10.96 9.53 -35.92
C ASN A 320 -10.70 9.23 -34.43
N SER A 321 -9.95 10.10 -33.75
CA SER A 321 -9.53 9.90 -32.37
C SER A 321 -10.67 10.16 -31.38
N VAL A 322 -10.63 9.49 -30.23
CA VAL A 322 -11.69 9.55 -29.19
C VAL A 322 -11.08 9.89 -27.84
N VAL A 323 -11.66 10.87 -27.15
CA VAL A 323 -11.35 11.19 -25.75
C VAL A 323 -12.63 11.08 -24.94
N VAL A 324 -12.59 10.32 -23.84
CA VAL A 324 -13.71 10.21 -22.89
C VAL A 324 -13.28 10.85 -21.56
N GLY A 325 -13.79 12.03 -21.24
CA GLY A 325 -13.60 12.70 -19.96
C GLY A 325 -13.53 14.22 -20.06
N TYR A 326 -12.84 14.84 -19.11
CA TYR A 326 -12.71 16.28 -19.01
C TYR A 326 -11.50 16.79 -19.82
N VAL A 327 -11.72 17.79 -20.67
CA VAL A 327 -10.66 18.44 -21.46
C VAL A 327 -10.68 19.95 -21.23
N TYR A 328 -9.59 20.47 -20.68
CA TYR A 328 -9.39 21.88 -20.44
C TYR A 328 -8.14 22.42 -21.11
N SER A 329 -8.28 23.60 -21.72
CA SER A 329 -7.17 24.37 -22.28
C SER A 329 -7.14 25.79 -21.73
N THR A 330 -5.98 26.24 -21.28
CA THR A 330 -5.71 27.66 -20.96
C THR A 330 -5.62 28.54 -22.21
N HIS A 331 -5.63 27.97 -23.42
CA HIS A 331 -5.73 28.68 -24.69
C HIS A 331 -6.82 28.08 -25.57
N ASP A 332 -6.47 27.43 -26.69
CA ASP A 332 -7.45 26.92 -27.65
C ASP A 332 -7.65 25.40 -27.50
N LEU A 333 -8.87 24.96 -27.80
CA LEU A 333 -9.24 23.55 -27.98
C LEU A 333 -9.72 23.35 -29.42
N GLU A 334 -9.02 22.49 -30.15
CA GLU A 334 -9.24 22.19 -31.56
C GLU A 334 -9.76 20.75 -31.73
N ILE A 335 -11.03 20.58 -32.09
CA ILE A 335 -11.65 19.28 -32.42
C ILE A 335 -11.84 19.20 -33.93
N LYS A 336 -10.97 18.46 -34.62
CA LYS A 336 -10.85 18.45 -36.09
C LYS A 336 -11.11 17.07 -36.69
N GLY A 337 -11.40 17.05 -37.99
CA GLY A 337 -11.72 15.82 -38.70
C GLY A 337 -12.93 15.15 -38.07
N SER A 338 -12.89 13.84 -37.85
CA SER A 338 -13.95 13.09 -37.16
C SER A 338 -13.64 12.85 -35.68
N GLY A 339 -12.82 13.71 -35.05
CA GLY A 339 -12.43 13.59 -33.65
C GLY A 339 -13.64 13.73 -32.73
N LYS A 340 -13.64 12.99 -31.62
CA LYS A 340 -14.76 12.92 -30.69
C LYS A 340 -14.30 13.16 -29.26
N VAL A 341 -15.05 13.99 -28.55
CA VAL A 341 -14.96 14.16 -27.11
C VAL A 341 -16.29 13.76 -26.49
N PHE A 342 -16.26 12.86 -25.51
CA PHE A 342 -17.40 12.51 -24.65
C PHE A 342 -17.08 13.00 -23.24
N GLY A 343 -17.92 13.83 -22.64
CA GLY A 343 -17.63 14.42 -21.33
C GLY A 343 -17.83 15.93 -21.33
N ALA A 344 -16.89 16.68 -20.76
CA ALA A 344 -16.93 18.14 -20.71
C ALA A 344 -15.67 18.76 -21.33
N ALA A 345 -15.83 19.93 -21.93
CA ALA A 345 -14.77 20.58 -22.70
C ALA A 345 -14.77 22.09 -22.47
N ALA A 346 -13.62 22.66 -22.09
CA ALA A 346 -13.49 24.09 -21.96
C ALA A 346 -12.14 24.63 -22.44
N ALA A 347 -12.19 25.89 -22.88
CA ALA A 347 -11.02 26.62 -23.35
C ALA A 347 -11.09 28.08 -22.88
N ALA A 348 -10.09 28.55 -22.15
CA ALA A 348 -10.01 29.93 -21.68
C ALA A 348 -9.96 30.95 -22.84
N ASN A 349 -9.53 30.53 -24.03
CA ASN A 349 -9.62 31.32 -25.24
C ASN A 349 -10.70 30.78 -26.20
N LYS A 350 -10.41 29.79 -27.04
CA LYS A 350 -11.31 29.41 -28.14
C LYS A 350 -11.56 27.92 -28.24
N ILE A 351 -12.82 27.54 -28.50
CA ILE A 351 -13.14 26.19 -28.98
C ILE A 351 -13.39 26.24 -30.49
N ASN A 352 -12.64 25.43 -31.24
CA ASN A 352 -12.72 25.31 -32.68
C ASN A 352 -13.07 23.88 -33.08
N MET A 353 -14.22 23.70 -33.72
CA MET A 353 -14.67 22.41 -34.21
C MET A 353 -14.76 22.42 -35.74
N SER A 354 -14.18 21.42 -36.41
CA SER A 354 -14.28 21.33 -37.87
C SER A 354 -14.21 19.90 -38.42
N GLY A 355 -14.71 19.68 -39.65
CA GLY A 355 -14.41 18.45 -40.41
C GLY A 355 -15.22 17.20 -40.02
N SER A 356 -16.40 17.38 -39.44
CA SER A 356 -17.24 16.36 -38.78
C SER A 356 -16.81 15.98 -37.36
N GLY A 357 -16.22 16.92 -36.64
CA GLY A 357 -15.87 16.73 -35.23
C GLY A 357 -17.12 16.67 -34.35
N TYR A 358 -17.04 15.92 -33.25
CA TYR A 358 -18.14 15.77 -32.31
C TYR A 358 -17.71 16.12 -30.89
N LEU A 359 -18.57 16.88 -30.22
CA LEU A 359 -18.51 17.11 -28.79
C LEU A 359 -19.84 16.61 -28.19
N HIS A 360 -19.76 15.46 -27.53
CA HIS A 360 -20.87 14.81 -26.85
C HIS A 360 -20.81 15.18 -25.37
N VAL A 361 -21.54 16.22 -25.02
CA VAL A 361 -21.55 16.77 -23.67
C VAL A 361 -22.20 15.80 -22.70
N ASP A 362 -21.51 15.46 -21.63
CA ASP A 362 -22.07 14.73 -20.52
C ASP A 362 -22.79 15.70 -19.56
N GLN A 363 -24.08 15.46 -19.33
CA GLN A 363 -24.92 16.32 -18.49
C GLN A 363 -24.56 16.26 -17.00
N THR A 364 -23.84 15.21 -16.60
CA THR A 364 -23.35 15.01 -15.23
C THR A 364 -22.04 15.76 -14.97
N LEU A 365 -21.45 16.45 -15.96
CA LEU A 365 -20.16 17.14 -15.82
C LEU A 365 -20.26 18.65 -16.09
N ALA A 366 -19.57 19.46 -15.28
CA ALA A 366 -19.44 20.90 -15.50
C ALA A 366 -18.29 21.22 -16.49
N ALA A 367 -18.46 22.31 -17.25
CA ALA A 367 -17.50 22.78 -18.24
C ALA A 367 -16.29 23.50 -17.62
N GLY A 368 -16.49 24.21 -16.50
CA GLY A 368 -15.43 24.90 -15.78
C GLY A 368 -15.02 24.12 -14.54
N GLY A 369 -13.92 23.37 -14.65
CA GLY A 369 -13.18 22.72 -13.55
C GLY A 369 -14.04 22.13 -12.45
N GLY A 370 -14.46 20.88 -12.60
CA GLY A 370 -15.21 20.17 -11.57
C GLY A 370 -16.21 19.19 -12.12
N GLY A 371 -15.79 17.95 -12.37
CA GLY A 371 -16.72 16.89 -12.73
C GLY A 371 -17.57 16.52 -11.51
N GLY A 372 -18.91 16.58 -11.63
CA GLY A 372 -19.82 16.13 -10.58
C GLY A 372 -21.08 16.99 -10.46
N ASP A 373 -22.03 16.77 -11.36
CA ASP A 373 -23.42 17.24 -11.42
C ASP A 373 -23.70 18.73 -11.14
N GLY A 374 -24.17 19.43 -12.17
CA GLY A 374 -24.74 20.77 -12.06
C GLY A 374 -26.14 20.81 -11.41
N THR A 375 -26.33 20.09 -10.31
CA THR A 375 -27.21 20.43 -9.20
C THR A 375 -26.37 20.27 -7.95
N SER A 376 -26.40 21.23 -7.01
CA SER A 376 -25.77 21.02 -5.70
C SER A 376 -26.31 19.71 -5.13
N THR A 377 -25.49 18.66 -5.13
CA THR A 377 -25.86 17.42 -4.46
C THR A 377 -25.50 17.62 -2.99
N ASN A 378 -26.35 17.13 -2.10
CA ASN A 378 -25.98 17.01 -0.70
C ASN A 378 -25.47 15.60 -0.41
N VAL A 379 -24.95 14.87 -1.40
CA VAL A 379 -24.54 13.46 -1.27
C VAL A 379 -23.05 13.35 -1.55
N VAL A 380 -22.35 12.57 -0.72
CA VAL A 380 -20.96 12.13 -0.94
C VAL A 380 -21.02 10.67 -1.32
N SER A 381 -20.60 10.32 -2.52
CA SER A 381 -20.76 8.96 -3.04
C SER A 381 -19.65 8.06 -2.49
N ASP A 382 -20.03 6.89 -1.98
CA ASP A 382 -19.09 5.80 -1.73
C ASP A 382 -18.92 5.00 -3.02
N GLU A 383 -17.70 4.95 -3.56
CA GLU A 383 -17.40 4.20 -4.78
C GLU A 383 -17.60 2.69 -4.62
N GLN A 384 -17.68 2.18 -3.39
CA GLN A 384 -18.06 0.78 -3.13
C GLN A 384 -19.59 0.58 -3.13
N GLY A 385 -20.37 1.66 -3.15
CA GLY A 385 -21.83 1.64 -3.13
C GLY A 385 -22.42 1.11 -1.83
N VAL A 386 -21.69 1.25 -0.71
CA VAL A 386 -22.06 0.65 0.58
C VAL A 386 -22.59 1.70 1.56
N SER A 387 -21.93 2.84 1.70
CA SER A 387 -22.35 3.89 2.65
C SER A 387 -22.09 5.30 2.11
N ASP A 388 -23.04 5.83 1.34
CA ASP A 388 -23.01 7.22 0.89
C ASP A 388 -23.17 8.20 2.07
N GLY A 389 -22.44 9.31 2.03
CA GLY A 389 -22.52 10.41 2.99
C GLY A 389 -23.45 11.54 2.56
N ILE A 390 -23.67 12.49 3.46
CA ILE A 390 -24.48 13.69 3.24
C ILE A 390 -23.70 14.94 3.63
N TYR A 391 -23.69 15.97 2.76
CA TYR A 391 -23.11 17.27 3.07
C TYR A 391 -24.05 18.13 3.93
N HIS A 392 -23.49 18.80 4.94
CA HIS A 392 -24.16 19.71 5.86
C HIS A 392 -23.37 21.00 6.03
N GLY A 393 -24.06 22.13 6.27
CA GLY A 393 -23.43 23.42 6.54
C GLY A 393 -23.13 24.28 5.31
N GLY A 394 -22.95 23.62 4.15
CA GLY A 394 -22.59 24.24 2.89
C GLY A 394 -21.10 24.21 2.51
N PRO A 395 -20.35 23.10 2.73
CA PRO A 395 -19.03 22.90 2.15
C PRO A 395 -19.06 23.21 0.66
N THR A 396 -17.94 23.71 0.14
CA THR A 396 -17.84 24.11 -1.28
C THR A 396 -16.88 23.21 -2.01
N GLY A 397 -17.24 22.83 -3.22
CA GLY A 397 -16.43 22.00 -4.09
C GLY A 397 -17.07 21.89 -5.47
N PRO A 398 -16.37 21.27 -6.43
CA PRO A 398 -15.02 20.73 -6.28
C PRO A 398 -13.93 21.82 -6.32
N HIS A 399 -12.82 21.57 -5.62
CA HIS A 399 -11.56 22.32 -5.69
C HIS A 399 -10.42 21.39 -6.13
N ASP A 400 -9.25 21.92 -6.51
CA ASP A 400 -8.11 21.08 -6.85
C ASP A 400 -7.60 20.27 -5.64
N GLY A 401 -7.60 18.95 -5.77
CA GLY A 401 -7.13 17.98 -4.77
C GLY A 401 -5.87 17.21 -5.21
N PRO A 402 -5.13 16.54 -4.30
CA PRO A 402 -4.02 15.67 -4.65
C PRO A 402 -4.47 14.44 -5.42
N VAL A 403 -5.71 13.99 -5.25
CA VAL A 403 -6.30 12.83 -5.94
C VAL A 403 -7.71 13.15 -6.45
N GLY A 404 -7.74 13.90 -7.54
CA GLY A 404 -8.96 14.33 -8.22
C GLY A 404 -9.28 15.75 -7.84
N THR A 405 -10.33 15.89 -7.06
CA THR A 405 -10.86 17.16 -6.57
C THR A 405 -11.21 17.00 -5.11
N ALA A 406 -11.21 18.11 -4.38
CA ALA A 406 -11.42 18.18 -2.96
C ALA A 406 -12.64 19.04 -2.61
N VAL A 407 -13.12 18.90 -1.38
CA VAL A 407 -14.13 19.79 -0.81
C VAL A 407 -13.51 20.67 0.26
N TYR A 408 -13.85 21.96 0.24
CA TYR A 408 -13.46 22.96 1.23
C TYR A 408 -14.52 23.10 2.32
N PHE A 409 -14.06 23.06 3.57
CA PHE A 409 -14.82 23.23 4.81
C PHE A 409 -14.43 24.56 5.46
N ASP A 410 -15.42 25.34 5.88
CA ASP A 410 -15.24 26.73 6.32
C ASP A 410 -14.74 26.91 7.77
N GLY A 411 -14.79 25.85 8.57
CA GLY A 411 -14.41 25.84 9.99
C GLY A 411 -15.47 26.35 10.96
N SER A 412 -16.74 26.45 10.54
CA SER A 412 -17.84 27.00 11.36
C SER A 412 -18.96 25.98 11.58
N ASN A 413 -19.48 25.40 10.50
CA ASN A 413 -20.67 24.54 10.52
C ASN A 413 -20.67 23.46 9.43
N ASP A 414 -19.64 23.44 8.59
CA ASP A 414 -19.47 22.53 7.47
C ASP A 414 -19.04 21.13 7.94
N TYR A 415 -19.74 20.09 7.51
CA TYR A 415 -19.35 18.70 7.73
C TYR A 415 -20.02 17.74 6.74
N VAL A 416 -19.49 16.52 6.65
CA VAL A 416 -20.14 15.37 6.02
C VAL A 416 -20.56 14.39 7.08
N GLU A 417 -21.79 13.90 7.02
CA GLU A 417 -22.27 12.76 7.82
C GLU A 417 -22.30 11.50 6.95
N ILE A 418 -21.52 10.49 7.31
CA ILE A 418 -21.53 9.17 6.68
C ILE A 418 -22.16 8.18 7.66
N PRO A 419 -23.26 7.50 7.29
CA PRO A 419 -23.91 6.50 8.12
C PRO A 419 -22.95 5.36 8.49
N HIS A 420 -23.11 4.83 9.71
CA HIS A 420 -22.40 3.63 10.10
C HIS A 420 -22.81 2.43 9.24
N ASN A 421 -21.83 1.59 8.90
CA ASN A 421 -22.02 0.26 8.34
C ASN A 421 -21.23 -0.77 9.17
N ASP A 422 -21.80 -1.96 9.36
CA ASP A 422 -21.20 -3.03 10.17
C ASP A 422 -19.83 -3.49 9.65
N ASN A 423 -19.53 -3.31 8.36
CA ASN A 423 -18.19 -3.60 7.80
C ASN A 423 -17.09 -2.66 8.34
N MET A 424 -17.45 -1.57 9.05
CA MET A 424 -16.53 -0.67 9.74
C MET A 424 -16.16 -1.15 11.16
N LEU A 425 -16.76 -2.23 11.67
CA LEU A 425 -16.44 -2.83 12.97
C LEU A 425 -15.15 -3.66 12.91
N LEU A 426 -14.05 -2.97 12.62
CA LEU A 426 -12.76 -3.56 12.28
C LEU A 426 -11.85 -3.72 13.50
N ASN A 427 -11.47 -4.95 13.83
CA ASN A 427 -10.42 -5.22 14.81
C ASN A 427 -9.04 -4.77 14.30
N SER A 428 -8.80 -4.87 13.00
CA SER A 428 -7.62 -4.37 12.30
C SER A 428 -8.09 -3.62 11.06
N GLY A 429 -7.49 -2.46 10.77
CA GLY A 429 -7.95 -1.62 9.67
C GLY A 429 -7.07 -0.40 9.46
N THR A 430 -7.39 0.33 8.39
CA THR A 430 -6.69 1.57 8.02
C THR A 430 -7.67 2.60 7.48
N VAL A 431 -7.52 3.86 7.90
CA VAL A 431 -8.12 5.03 7.24
C VAL A 431 -7.01 5.77 6.48
N SER A 432 -7.28 6.13 5.23
CA SER A 432 -6.45 7.01 4.41
C SER A 432 -7.25 8.25 4.04
N ILE A 433 -6.63 9.44 4.11
CA ILE A 433 -7.28 10.71 3.83
C ILE A 433 -6.25 11.76 3.41
N TRP A 434 -6.57 12.57 2.41
CA TRP A 434 -5.79 13.77 2.07
C TRP A 434 -6.41 14.99 2.73
N VAL A 435 -5.57 15.81 3.37
CA VAL A 435 -6.01 17.06 4.02
C VAL A 435 -5.10 18.24 3.70
N LYS A 436 -5.68 19.42 3.51
CA LYS A 436 -4.97 20.70 3.43
C LYS A 436 -5.58 21.68 4.44
N PRO A 437 -5.05 21.74 5.67
CA PRO A 437 -5.51 22.68 6.68
C PRO A 437 -5.19 24.12 6.24
N THR A 438 -6.17 25.02 6.29
CA THR A 438 -5.95 26.47 6.07
C THR A 438 -5.87 27.24 7.39
N SER A 439 -6.17 26.56 8.48
CA SER A 439 -5.93 26.96 9.86
C SER A 439 -5.40 25.75 10.63
N ASN A 440 -4.44 25.99 11.52
CA ASN A 440 -3.82 24.97 12.37
C ASN A 440 -3.81 25.38 13.85
N CYS A 441 -4.66 26.35 14.23
CA CYS A 441 -4.79 26.81 15.60
C CYS A 441 -5.99 26.20 16.32
N GLY A 442 -5.75 25.67 17.52
CA GLY A 442 -6.74 24.89 18.28
C GLY A 442 -7.04 23.53 17.63
N GLU A 443 -7.98 22.81 18.22
CA GLU A 443 -8.43 21.50 17.72
C GLU A 443 -9.31 21.69 16.47
N LYS A 444 -8.97 21.01 15.38
CA LYS A 444 -9.67 21.07 14.08
C LYS A 444 -9.76 19.66 13.50
N ALA A 445 -10.87 18.97 13.77
CA ALA A 445 -11.06 17.57 13.38
C ALA A 445 -11.52 17.43 11.94
N PHE A 446 -10.70 16.76 11.13
CA PHE A 446 -11.02 16.48 9.73
C PHE A 446 -11.69 15.11 9.56
N PHE A 447 -11.56 14.21 10.53
CA PHE A 447 -12.23 12.91 10.57
C PHE A 447 -12.61 12.59 12.02
N SER A 448 -13.85 12.16 12.24
CA SER A 448 -14.33 11.69 13.54
C SER A 448 -15.29 10.52 13.37
N LYS A 449 -15.20 9.54 14.26
CA LYS A 449 -16.17 8.48 14.46
C LYS A 449 -16.26 8.31 15.97
N ASP A 450 -16.80 9.32 16.62
CA ASP A 450 -16.70 9.55 18.06
C ASP A 450 -18.06 9.89 18.68
N SER A 451 -18.15 9.85 20.00
CA SER A 451 -19.30 10.25 20.81
C SER A 451 -18.86 10.63 22.22
N THR A 452 -19.79 11.13 23.02
CA THR A 452 -19.49 11.48 24.42
C THR A 452 -19.19 10.21 25.22
N SER A 453 -18.11 10.24 25.99
CA SER A 453 -17.66 9.18 26.91
C SER A 453 -16.82 8.07 26.26
N TYR A 454 -16.87 6.84 26.79
CA TYR A 454 -16.14 5.69 26.27
C TYR A 454 -17.06 4.67 25.59
N ASP A 455 -18.37 4.77 25.82
CA ASP A 455 -19.42 3.86 25.34
C ASP A 455 -18.98 2.39 25.26
N THR A 456 -18.91 1.83 24.04
CA THR A 456 -18.51 0.46 23.76
C THR A 456 -17.09 0.35 23.21
N GLY A 457 -16.31 1.43 23.32
CA GLY A 457 -14.93 1.53 22.86
C GLY A 457 -14.81 1.73 21.34
N GLY A 458 -13.58 1.98 20.89
CA GLY A 458 -13.24 2.10 19.47
C GLY A 458 -13.48 3.48 18.88
N HIS A 459 -13.74 4.50 19.70
CA HIS A 459 -13.89 5.87 19.23
C HIS A 459 -12.59 6.37 18.61
N LEU A 460 -12.71 6.97 17.42
CA LEU A 460 -11.58 7.40 16.60
C LEU A 460 -11.78 8.85 16.17
N THR A 461 -10.75 9.66 16.34
CA THR A 461 -10.75 11.03 15.82
C THR A 461 -9.36 11.40 15.33
N MET A 462 -9.31 12.13 14.22
CA MET A 462 -8.09 12.68 13.64
C MET A 462 -8.27 14.18 13.45
N TRP A 463 -7.30 14.95 13.95
CA TRP A 463 -7.37 16.41 13.92
C TRP A 463 -6.02 17.05 13.67
N VAL A 464 -6.07 18.32 13.31
CA VAL A 464 -4.93 19.22 13.49
C VAL A 464 -5.02 19.81 14.89
N TRP A 465 -3.97 19.61 15.70
CA TRP A 465 -3.83 20.20 17.03
C TRP A 465 -2.39 20.66 17.23
N ASP A 466 -2.22 21.95 17.57
CA ASP A 466 -0.93 22.57 17.84
C ASP A 466 0.14 22.30 16.76
N ASN A 467 -0.24 22.55 15.50
CA ASN A 467 0.57 22.29 14.30
C ASN A 467 0.89 20.82 14.03
N LYS A 468 0.24 19.84 14.64
CA LYS A 468 0.45 18.43 14.31
C LYS A 468 -0.82 17.78 13.83
N ILE A 469 -0.67 16.70 13.07
CA ILE A 469 -1.74 15.72 12.89
C ILE A 469 -1.71 14.82 14.12
N THR A 470 -2.81 14.78 14.84
CA THR A 470 -2.96 13.95 16.05
C THR A 470 -4.13 13.00 15.85
N VAL A 471 -3.93 11.75 16.24
CA VAL A 471 -4.97 10.73 16.19
C VAL A 471 -5.22 10.20 17.58
N ARG A 472 -6.50 10.14 17.95
CA ARG A 472 -6.98 9.45 19.14
C ARG A 472 -7.67 8.17 18.75
N LEU A 473 -7.33 7.08 19.42
CA LEU A 473 -8.13 5.85 19.41
C LEU A 473 -8.44 5.44 20.85
N GLN A 474 -9.67 5.00 21.10
CA GLN A 474 -10.16 4.74 22.45
C GLN A 474 -10.46 3.26 22.69
N SER A 475 -10.21 2.76 23.91
CA SER A 475 -10.82 1.54 24.45
C SER A 475 -12.10 1.88 25.22
N THR A 476 -12.68 0.92 25.95
CA THR A 476 -13.80 1.21 26.88
C THR A 476 -13.41 2.02 28.12
N ASN A 477 -12.13 2.35 28.32
CA ASN A 477 -11.67 3.05 29.54
C ASN A 477 -10.49 4.01 29.36
N THR A 478 -9.79 3.98 28.22
CA THR A 478 -8.55 4.73 28.00
C THR A 478 -8.51 5.31 26.59
N SER A 479 -7.88 6.47 26.42
CA SER A 479 -7.56 7.04 25.11
C SER A 479 -6.07 6.91 24.84
N TYR A 480 -5.75 6.51 23.62
CA TYR A 480 -4.40 6.31 23.12
C TYR A 480 -4.16 7.26 21.96
N TRP A 481 -2.90 7.64 21.78
CA TRP A 481 -2.52 8.80 21.00
C TRP A 481 -1.32 8.49 20.12
N VAL A 482 -1.32 9.03 18.91
CA VAL A 482 -0.15 9.13 18.03
C VAL A 482 -0.14 10.52 17.38
N GLU A 483 1.05 11.08 17.15
CA GLU A 483 1.21 12.45 16.65
C GLU A 483 2.28 12.53 15.55
N SER A 484 2.04 13.36 14.53
CA SER A 484 3.04 13.67 13.53
C SER A 484 4.09 14.66 14.03
N SER A 485 5.16 14.82 13.27
CA SER A 485 5.96 16.05 13.26
C SER A 485 5.11 17.29 12.91
N ASP A 486 5.65 18.49 13.15
CA ASP A 486 4.97 19.74 12.84
C ASP A 486 4.62 19.87 11.35
N ILE A 487 3.38 20.27 11.08
CA ILE A 487 2.81 20.61 9.78
C ILE A 487 2.62 22.12 9.64
N THR A 488 2.38 22.55 8.41
CA THR A 488 2.13 23.96 8.06
C THR A 488 0.82 24.09 7.28
N THR A 489 0.14 25.23 7.43
CA THR A 489 -1.10 25.49 6.68
C THR A 489 -0.86 25.61 5.18
N ASN A 490 -1.89 25.33 4.39
CA ASN A 490 -1.94 25.43 2.93
C ASN A 490 -1.04 24.43 2.18
N ASN A 491 -0.59 23.38 2.87
CA ASN A 491 0.07 22.23 2.25
C ASN A 491 -0.83 20.99 2.35
N TRP A 492 -0.83 20.19 1.30
CA TRP A 492 -1.48 18.89 1.30
C TRP A 492 -0.65 17.88 2.10
N TYR A 493 -1.34 17.10 2.93
CA TYR A 493 -0.80 16.00 3.70
C TYR A 493 -1.63 14.75 3.43
N HIS A 494 -0.96 13.66 3.07
CA HIS A 494 -1.59 12.35 3.02
C HIS A 494 -1.45 11.71 4.40
N VAL A 495 -2.58 11.47 5.06
CA VAL A 495 -2.63 10.90 6.40
C VAL A 495 -3.16 9.48 6.30
N VAL A 496 -2.37 8.53 6.78
CA VAL A 496 -2.78 7.12 6.89
C VAL A 496 -2.68 6.72 8.35
N PHE A 497 -3.80 6.32 8.93
CA PHE A 497 -3.85 5.80 10.29
C PHE A 497 -4.28 4.35 10.27
N SER A 498 -3.47 3.48 10.87
CA SER A 498 -3.71 2.04 10.93
C SER A 498 -3.73 1.54 12.37
N TRP A 499 -4.52 0.49 12.62
CA TRP A 499 -4.66 -0.15 13.92
C TRP A 499 -4.81 -1.67 13.78
N GLY A 500 -4.52 -2.41 14.85
CA GLY A 500 -4.71 -3.86 14.94
C GLY A 500 -3.68 -4.50 15.87
N ASP A 501 -3.46 -5.81 15.74
CA ASP A 501 -2.55 -6.58 16.63
C ASP A 501 -1.11 -6.02 16.68
N GLY A 502 -0.68 -5.30 15.64
CA GLY A 502 0.62 -4.63 15.56
C GLY A 502 0.68 -3.23 16.18
N GLY A 503 -0.38 -2.79 16.86
CA GLY A 503 -0.49 -1.46 17.45
C GLY A 503 -1.06 -0.39 16.49
N MET A 504 -1.16 0.84 16.99
CA MET A 504 -1.50 2.04 16.23
C MET A 504 -0.29 2.54 15.44
N LYS A 505 -0.49 2.96 14.19
CA LYS A 505 0.55 3.54 13.33
C LYS A 505 0.00 4.75 12.61
N LEU A 506 0.73 5.87 12.68
CA LEU A 506 0.45 7.08 11.92
C LEU A 506 1.51 7.25 10.85
N PHE A 507 1.08 7.32 9.60
CA PHE A 507 1.91 7.68 8.48
C PHE A 507 1.47 9.04 7.92
N VAL A 508 2.45 9.89 7.60
CA VAL A 508 2.22 11.16 6.92
C VAL A 508 3.09 11.19 5.66
N ASN A 509 2.49 11.49 4.51
CA ASN A 509 3.16 11.51 3.21
C ASN A 509 3.94 10.20 2.91
N GLY A 510 3.32 9.06 3.26
CA GLY A 510 3.88 7.73 3.07
C GLY A 510 5.01 7.33 4.03
N GLN A 511 5.37 8.18 5.00
CA GLN A 511 6.41 7.90 6.02
C GLN A 511 5.77 7.61 7.37
N LEU A 512 6.30 6.64 8.12
CA LEU A 512 5.86 6.36 9.49
C LEU A 512 6.34 7.48 10.41
N GLU A 513 5.42 8.21 11.02
CA GLU A 513 5.72 9.31 11.94
C GLU A 513 5.69 8.87 13.40
N ASP A 514 4.72 8.02 13.78
CA ASP A 514 4.54 7.61 15.18
C ASP A 514 3.80 6.28 15.32
N THR A 515 4.00 5.61 16.46
CA THR A 515 3.40 4.31 16.79
C THR A 515 3.01 4.22 18.26
N HIS A 516 1.96 3.47 18.56
CA HIS A 516 1.57 3.13 19.93
C HIS A 516 1.23 1.63 20.04
N GLU A 517 1.59 0.99 21.16
CA GLU A 517 1.39 -0.45 21.40
C GLU A 517 -0.08 -0.90 21.56
N TYR A 518 -1.05 0.02 21.45
CA TYR A 518 -2.45 -0.32 21.69
C TYR A 518 -3.00 -1.11 20.51
N ALA A 519 -3.37 -2.37 20.77
CA ALA A 519 -3.79 -3.34 19.76
C ALA A 519 -5.32 -3.41 19.53
N GLY A 520 -6.09 -2.50 20.14
CA GLY A 520 -7.53 -2.41 19.92
C GLY A 520 -7.89 -1.63 18.64
N GLY A 521 -9.14 -1.76 18.20
CA GLY A 521 -9.62 -1.16 16.96
C GLY A 521 -11.04 -0.60 17.07
N LEU A 522 -11.74 -0.55 15.94
CA LEU A 522 -13.14 -0.12 15.85
C LEU A 522 -14.12 -1.26 16.13
N GLY A 523 -13.63 -2.51 16.20
CA GLY A 523 -14.41 -3.70 16.50
C GLY A 523 -14.37 -4.10 17.98
N THR A 524 -14.62 -5.38 18.23
CA THR A 524 -14.69 -5.98 19.58
C THR A 524 -13.39 -5.93 20.39
N ASN A 525 -12.22 -5.83 19.74
CA ASN A 525 -10.94 -5.71 20.43
C ASN A 525 -10.71 -4.32 21.08
N SER A 526 -11.64 -3.38 20.93
CA SER A 526 -11.71 -2.15 21.74
C SER A 526 -12.06 -2.39 23.21
N GLY A 527 -12.47 -3.62 23.56
CA GLY A 527 -12.89 -4.02 24.90
C GLY A 527 -14.41 -4.04 25.10
N GLY A 528 -15.19 -3.59 24.11
CA GLY A 528 -16.66 -3.65 24.12
C GLY A 528 -17.21 -4.27 22.83
N ASN A 529 -18.38 -3.79 22.39
CA ASN A 529 -19.00 -4.27 21.15
C ASN A 529 -18.45 -3.58 19.88
N GLY A 530 -17.54 -2.62 20.01
CA GLY A 530 -17.02 -1.81 18.92
C GLY A 530 -17.76 -0.48 18.75
N ASN A 531 -17.41 0.22 17.68
CA ASN A 531 -17.82 1.60 17.42
C ASN A 531 -18.89 1.66 16.32
N TYR A 532 -20.10 2.03 16.71
CA TYR A 532 -21.27 2.14 15.84
C TYR A 532 -21.62 3.59 15.45
N GLU A 533 -20.75 4.54 15.79
CA GLU A 533 -20.99 5.96 15.52
C GLU A 533 -20.91 6.26 14.02
N PRO A 534 -21.67 7.23 13.49
CA PRO A 534 -21.45 7.69 12.12
C PRO A 534 -20.04 8.26 11.96
N ILE A 535 -19.52 8.24 10.73
CA ILE A 535 -18.30 9.00 10.40
C ILE A 535 -18.71 10.44 10.12
N VAL A 536 -17.94 11.38 10.67
CA VAL A 536 -18.04 12.81 10.42
C VAL A 536 -16.75 13.28 9.78
N LEU A 537 -16.83 13.84 8.58
CA LEU A 537 -15.71 14.55 7.95
C LEU A 537 -15.90 16.05 8.18
N GLY A 538 -14.82 16.75 8.54
CA GLY A 538 -14.83 18.20 8.71
C GLY A 538 -15.29 18.73 10.07
N ALA A 539 -15.62 17.86 11.03
CA ALA A 539 -15.89 18.25 12.42
C ALA A 539 -15.64 17.09 13.40
N ASN A 540 -15.68 17.38 14.69
CA ASN A 540 -15.56 16.40 15.76
C ASN A 540 -16.94 16.04 16.34
N SER A 541 -17.27 14.76 16.41
CA SER A 541 -18.50 14.26 17.05
C SER A 541 -18.33 13.87 18.52
N TRP A 542 -17.22 14.24 19.17
CA TRP A 542 -16.99 13.96 20.60
C TRP A 542 -18.15 14.35 21.51
N ASP A 543 -18.81 15.48 21.25
CA ASP A 543 -19.94 15.95 22.08
C ASP A 543 -21.29 15.29 21.70
N SER A 544 -21.29 14.34 20.75
CA SER A 544 -22.49 13.66 20.28
C SER A 544 -23.01 12.61 21.26
N ASN A 545 -24.24 12.14 21.02
CA ASN A 545 -24.79 10.96 21.68
C ASN A 545 -24.54 9.71 20.82
N ASN A 546 -24.70 8.53 21.42
CA ASN A 546 -24.53 7.25 20.74
C ASN A 546 -25.38 7.14 19.47
N PHE A 547 -24.79 6.54 18.44
CA PHE A 547 -25.30 6.40 17.08
C PHE A 547 -25.68 7.73 16.40
N SER A 548 -25.04 8.83 16.78
CA SER A 548 -25.39 10.17 16.29
C SER A 548 -24.17 11.02 15.95
N ALA A 549 -24.27 11.78 14.86
CA ALA A 549 -23.23 12.72 14.47
C ALA A 549 -23.26 14.02 15.28
N THR A 550 -24.36 14.36 15.98
CA THR A 550 -24.54 15.70 16.57
C THR A 550 -24.86 15.66 18.08
N PRO A 551 -24.55 16.73 18.84
CA PRO A 551 -23.88 17.98 18.42
C PRO A 551 -22.40 17.79 18.06
N LEU A 552 -21.85 18.76 17.33
CA LEU A 552 -20.47 18.75 16.81
C LEU A 552 -19.64 19.89 17.44
N CYS A 553 -18.33 19.67 17.52
CA CYS A 553 -17.32 20.65 17.92
C CYS A 553 -16.13 20.63 16.95
N ASP A 554 -15.15 21.52 17.18
CA ASP A 554 -13.84 21.51 16.50
C ASP A 554 -13.87 21.45 14.96
N TYR A 555 -14.78 22.20 14.36
CA TYR A 555 -14.96 22.28 12.91
C TYR A 555 -13.66 22.57 12.16
N PHE A 556 -13.35 21.73 11.19
CA PHE A 556 -12.15 21.84 10.36
C PHE A 556 -12.28 22.97 9.34
N LYS A 557 -11.19 23.73 9.20
CA LYS A 557 -11.07 24.75 8.17
C LYS A 557 -9.99 24.37 7.17
N GLY A 558 -10.39 23.91 5.99
CA GLY A 558 -9.46 23.47 4.97
C GLY A 558 -10.10 22.55 3.96
N TYR A 559 -9.26 21.81 3.25
CA TYR A 559 -9.69 20.90 2.18
C TYR A 559 -9.53 19.45 2.62
N ILE A 560 -10.49 18.60 2.25
CA ILE A 560 -10.45 17.15 2.43
C ILE A 560 -10.63 16.51 1.05
N ASP A 561 -9.86 15.46 0.78
CA ASP A 561 -9.88 14.70 -0.46
C ASP A 561 -9.66 13.20 -0.16
N ASP A 562 -10.20 12.34 -1.01
CA ASP A 562 -9.86 10.92 -1.16
C ASP A 562 -9.79 10.12 0.15
N VAL A 563 -10.96 9.98 0.80
CA VAL A 563 -11.12 9.23 2.05
C VAL A 563 -11.36 7.75 1.76
N ARG A 564 -10.55 6.87 2.35
CA ARG A 564 -10.64 5.41 2.15
C ARG A 564 -10.58 4.65 3.46
N ILE A 565 -11.26 3.50 3.51
CA ILE A 565 -11.17 2.54 4.62
C ILE A 565 -10.77 1.17 4.08
N TYR A 566 -9.78 0.55 4.72
CA TYR A 566 -9.30 -0.80 4.40
C TYR A 566 -9.46 -1.74 5.59
N ASP A 567 -9.67 -3.03 5.29
CA ASP A 567 -9.87 -4.12 6.27
C ASP A 567 -8.59 -4.62 6.95
N MET A 568 -7.46 -3.93 6.75
CA MET A 568 -6.14 -4.36 7.18
C MET A 568 -5.34 -3.18 7.74
N SER A 569 -4.59 -3.43 8.82
CA SER A 569 -3.53 -2.53 9.28
C SER A 569 -2.42 -2.41 8.24
N PHE A 570 -2.12 -1.20 7.79
CA PHE A 570 -1.03 -0.96 6.84
C PHE A 570 0.32 -0.92 7.54
N GLU A 571 1.33 -1.30 6.77
CA GLU A 571 2.74 -1.02 7.01
C GLU A 571 3.20 0.13 6.10
N ALA A 572 4.44 0.59 6.30
CA ALA A 572 5.03 1.70 5.55
C ALA A 572 4.94 1.51 4.02
N ILE A 573 5.02 0.26 3.53
CA ILE A 573 4.93 -0.02 2.10
C ILE A 573 3.56 0.31 1.53
N GLN A 574 2.47 -0.08 2.18
CA GLN A 574 1.11 0.20 1.69
C GLN A 574 0.77 1.69 1.82
N ALA A 575 1.20 2.33 2.91
CA ALA A 575 1.02 3.78 3.11
C ALA A 575 1.77 4.58 2.02
N SER A 576 3.03 4.20 1.73
CA SER A 576 3.82 4.82 0.67
C SER A 576 3.25 4.54 -0.72
N GLN A 577 2.69 3.35 -0.97
CA GLN A 577 1.99 3.05 -2.22
C GLN A 577 0.84 4.02 -2.46
N LEU A 578 -0.04 4.17 -1.46
CA LEU A 578 -1.17 5.10 -1.54
C LEU A 578 -0.72 6.54 -1.77
N TYR A 579 0.28 7.01 -1.02
CA TYR A 579 0.83 8.35 -1.18
C TYR A 579 1.31 8.60 -2.63
N ASN A 580 1.85 7.58 -3.28
CA ASN A 580 2.35 7.64 -4.66
C ASN A 580 1.28 7.34 -5.73
N GLY A 581 0.00 7.23 -5.35
CA GLY A 581 -1.13 6.98 -6.26
C GLY A 581 -1.41 5.50 -6.56
N ASN A 582 -0.73 4.57 -5.90
CA ASN A 582 -0.94 3.13 -6.08
C ASN A 582 -1.88 2.59 -5.00
N ASP A 583 -3.06 2.09 -5.37
CA ASP A 583 -3.95 1.45 -4.40
C ASP A 583 -3.44 0.03 -4.03
N PRO A 584 -3.08 -0.23 -2.76
CA PRO A 584 -2.59 -1.54 -2.33
C PRO A 584 -3.62 -2.66 -2.50
N SER A 585 -4.92 -2.35 -2.62
CA SER A 585 -5.94 -3.36 -2.95
C SER A 585 -5.81 -3.95 -4.36
N ASN A 586 -5.06 -3.31 -5.25
CA ASN A 586 -4.86 -3.78 -6.63
C ASN A 586 -3.78 -4.87 -6.76
N GLY A 587 -3.40 -5.52 -5.66
CA GLY A 587 -2.55 -6.72 -5.67
C GLY A 587 -1.04 -6.47 -5.74
N SER A 588 -0.58 -5.25 -5.44
CA SER A 588 0.84 -4.90 -5.42
C SER A 588 1.44 -4.91 -4.00
N THR A 589 0.95 -5.75 -3.09
CA THR A 589 1.50 -5.83 -1.74
C THR A 589 2.96 -6.28 -1.78
N GLY A 590 3.82 -5.61 -1.00
CA GLY A 590 5.26 -5.87 -0.95
C GLY A 590 5.60 -7.33 -0.63
N TYR A 591 6.87 -7.74 -0.78
CA TYR A 591 7.29 -9.09 -0.42
C TYR A 591 7.38 -9.22 1.11
N LEU A 592 6.73 -10.26 1.64
CA LEU A 592 6.79 -10.65 3.05
C LEU A 592 7.65 -11.91 3.17
N VAL A 593 8.65 -11.87 4.04
CA VAL A 593 9.42 -13.05 4.43
C VAL A 593 8.82 -13.59 5.73
N GLN A 594 8.19 -14.76 5.66
CA GLN A 594 7.50 -15.34 6.81
C GLN A 594 8.46 -16.06 7.75
N ASP A 595 8.22 -15.87 9.05
CA ASP A 595 8.82 -16.67 10.11
C ASP A 595 8.00 -17.94 10.34
N THR A 596 8.58 -19.09 10.00
CA THR A 596 7.94 -20.41 10.03
C THR A 596 8.29 -21.22 11.30
N SER A 597 8.94 -20.61 12.29
CA SER A 597 9.39 -21.29 13.52
C SER A 597 8.25 -21.85 14.38
N ASN A 598 7.05 -21.27 14.29
CA ASN A 598 5.94 -21.51 15.22
C ASN A 598 6.29 -21.21 16.70
N PHE A 599 7.33 -20.42 16.95
CA PHE A 599 7.75 -20.01 18.29
C PHE A 599 7.27 -18.59 18.61
N GLY A 600 6.39 -18.48 19.59
CA GLY A 600 5.77 -17.20 19.98
C GLY A 600 5.01 -16.55 18.81
N THR A 601 4.89 -15.22 18.84
CA THR A 601 4.34 -14.46 17.71
C THR A 601 5.34 -14.47 16.54
N PRO A 602 4.89 -14.74 15.29
CA PRO A 602 5.79 -14.74 14.13
C PRO A 602 6.50 -13.40 13.94
N LEU A 603 7.82 -13.44 13.74
CA LEU A 603 8.65 -12.27 13.45
C LEU A 603 8.81 -12.09 11.94
N ASN A 604 7.72 -11.83 11.23
CA ASN A 604 7.76 -11.65 9.77
C ASN A 604 8.57 -10.41 9.37
N LEU A 605 9.20 -10.44 8.20
CA LEU A 605 10.03 -9.35 7.69
C LEU A 605 9.41 -8.74 6.43
N ASN A 606 9.37 -7.42 6.38
CA ASN A 606 8.88 -6.66 5.22
C ASN A 606 10.05 -6.21 4.36
N VAL A 607 10.02 -6.56 3.08
CA VAL A 607 10.98 -6.04 2.10
C VAL A 607 10.70 -4.57 1.82
N GLN A 608 11.69 -3.71 2.06
CA GLN A 608 11.54 -2.26 1.93
C GLN A 608 11.40 -1.79 0.47
N ASN A 609 12.12 -2.41 -0.47
CA ASN A 609 12.00 -2.12 -1.90
C ASN A 609 12.00 -3.43 -2.72
N THR A 610 10.82 -3.83 -3.17
CA THR A 610 10.64 -5.09 -3.91
C THR A 610 11.29 -5.11 -5.29
N ASN A 611 11.57 -3.94 -5.90
CA ASN A 611 12.31 -3.89 -7.17
C ASN A 611 13.79 -4.25 -7.02
N ASN A 612 14.29 -4.24 -5.78
CA ASN A 612 15.69 -4.52 -5.45
C ASN A 612 15.90 -5.95 -4.94
N VAL A 613 14.86 -6.79 -4.96
CA VAL A 613 14.97 -8.22 -4.67
C VAL A 613 14.26 -9.08 -5.71
N ASN A 614 14.67 -10.35 -5.82
CA ASN A 614 13.95 -11.37 -6.58
C ASN A 614 13.67 -12.58 -5.70
N TRP A 615 12.47 -13.17 -5.83
CA TRP A 615 12.23 -14.52 -5.34
C TRP A 615 12.95 -15.54 -6.23
N ILE A 616 13.53 -16.55 -5.59
CA ILE A 616 14.21 -17.64 -6.28
C ILE A 616 13.24 -18.82 -6.40
N SER A 617 13.04 -19.30 -7.64
CA SER A 617 12.23 -20.49 -7.89
C SER A 617 12.75 -21.69 -7.09
N GLY A 618 11.89 -22.26 -6.25
CA GLY A 618 12.27 -23.37 -5.36
C GLY A 618 12.76 -22.97 -3.96
N GLY A 619 12.64 -21.69 -3.59
CA GLY A 619 12.93 -21.17 -2.26
C GLY A 619 14.18 -20.30 -2.23
N GLY A 620 14.06 -19.08 -1.68
CA GLY A 620 15.16 -18.14 -1.50
C GLY A 620 14.84 -16.70 -1.92
N LEU A 621 15.56 -15.74 -1.34
CA LEU A 621 15.45 -14.31 -1.64
C LEU A 621 16.80 -13.77 -2.12
N GLU A 622 16.82 -13.15 -3.30
CA GLU A 622 18.00 -12.51 -3.87
C GLU A 622 17.95 -11.00 -3.67
N PHE A 623 18.97 -10.42 -3.04
CA PHE A 623 19.19 -8.98 -2.95
C PHE A 623 20.06 -8.53 -4.13
N VAL A 624 19.46 -7.83 -5.10
CA VAL A 624 20.14 -7.39 -6.33
C VAL A 624 20.62 -5.94 -6.28
N ASN A 625 20.08 -5.14 -5.35
CA ASN A 625 20.49 -3.75 -5.13
C ASN A 625 20.21 -3.35 -3.67
N ASN A 626 20.61 -2.14 -3.25
CA ASN A 626 20.45 -1.65 -1.87
C ASN A 626 18.99 -1.70 -1.41
N THR A 627 18.69 -2.56 -0.45
CA THR A 627 17.41 -2.69 0.24
C THR A 627 17.58 -3.59 1.46
N SER A 628 16.51 -3.84 2.19
CA SER A 628 16.48 -4.71 3.36
C SER A 628 15.13 -5.42 3.47
N ALA A 629 15.12 -6.59 4.12
CA ALA A 629 13.91 -7.17 4.70
C ALA A 629 13.99 -7.01 6.22
N VAL A 630 13.02 -6.33 6.83
CA VAL A 630 13.12 -5.88 8.23
C VAL A 630 11.85 -6.19 9.02
N SER A 631 12.01 -6.56 10.29
CA SER A 631 10.87 -6.76 11.19
C SER A 631 10.11 -5.45 11.43
N SER A 632 8.78 -5.49 11.49
CA SER A 632 7.96 -4.28 11.70
C SER A 632 8.12 -3.69 13.10
N ALA A 633 8.51 -4.51 14.07
CA ALA A 633 8.76 -4.11 15.45
C ALA A 633 10.09 -4.68 15.96
N ALA A 634 10.45 -4.31 17.20
CA ALA A 634 11.59 -4.86 17.89
C ALA A 634 11.50 -6.39 18.01
N ALA A 635 12.62 -7.09 17.81
CA ALA A 635 12.67 -8.55 17.81
C ALA A 635 12.71 -9.13 19.24
N THR A 636 11.73 -8.77 20.08
CA THR A 636 11.68 -9.10 21.51
C THR A 636 11.71 -10.60 21.76
N LYS A 637 11.06 -11.42 20.93
CA LYS A 637 11.11 -12.88 21.08
C LYS A 637 12.52 -13.46 20.97
N LEU A 638 13.38 -12.87 20.13
CA LEU A 638 14.79 -13.27 20.05
C LEU A 638 15.54 -12.83 21.30
N TYR A 639 15.30 -11.60 21.77
CA TYR A 639 15.88 -11.10 23.00
C TYR A 639 15.54 -11.98 24.21
N ASP A 640 14.25 -12.24 24.42
CA ASP A 640 13.75 -12.99 25.58
C ASP A 640 14.31 -14.42 25.60
N ALA A 641 14.27 -15.13 24.47
CA ALA A 641 14.76 -16.50 24.38
C ALA A 641 16.28 -16.60 24.56
N LEU A 642 17.05 -15.75 23.87
CA LEU A 642 18.51 -15.90 23.81
C LEU A 642 19.19 -15.36 25.08
N THR A 643 18.67 -14.29 25.68
CA THR A 643 19.24 -13.77 26.95
C THR A 643 18.97 -14.68 28.14
N ALA A 644 17.91 -15.49 28.08
CA ALA A 644 17.62 -16.50 29.10
C ALA A 644 18.69 -17.60 29.16
N THR A 645 19.18 -18.05 28.00
CA THR A 645 20.16 -19.15 27.91
C THR A 645 21.60 -18.66 27.86
N ASN A 646 21.83 -17.44 27.36
CA ASN A 646 23.15 -16.91 26.98
C ASN A 646 23.90 -17.81 25.99
N LYS A 647 23.14 -18.56 25.21
CA LYS A 647 23.61 -19.50 24.19
C LYS A 647 22.81 -19.28 22.91
N MET A 648 23.40 -19.61 21.78
CA MET A 648 22.66 -19.58 20.51
C MET A 648 23.30 -20.46 19.45
N THR A 649 22.49 -20.87 18.47
CA THR A 649 22.99 -21.38 17.19
C THR A 649 22.30 -20.68 16.04
N LEU A 650 23.09 -20.22 15.07
CA LEU A 650 22.64 -19.56 13.86
C LEU A 650 22.96 -20.44 12.65
N GLU A 651 21.96 -20.77 11.85
CA GLU A 651 22.11 -21.51 10.59
C GLU A 651 21.84 -20.58 9.42
N VAL A 652 22.75 -20.52 8.45
CA VAL A 652 22.61 -19.66 7.28
C VAL A 652 23.03 -20.42 6.03
N LYS A 653 22.18 -20.40 5.00
CA LYS A 653 22.50 -20.91 3.67
C LYS A 653 22.41 -19.77 2.66
N PHE A 654 23.53 -19.40 2.04
CA PHE A 654 23.62 -18.19 1.23
C PHE A 654 24.63 -18.33 0.08
N GLN A 655 24.56 -17.44 -0.90
CA GLN A 655 25.51 -17.30 -1.99
C GLN A 655 25.73 -15.81 -2.26
N THR A 656 26.98 -15.36 -2.23
CA THR A 656 27.30 -13.96 -2.53
C THR A 656 27.12 -13.67 -4.03
N SER A 657 26.67 -12.47 -4.40
CA SER A 657 26.67 -12.04 -5.81
C SER A 657 27.96 -11.34 -6.23
N SER A 658 28.78 -10.93 -5.26
CA SER A 658 30.08 -10.32 -5.52
C SER A 658 31.04 -10.57 -4.36
N VAL A 659 32.27 -10.97 -4.69
CA VAL A 659 33.34 -11.15 -3.70
C VAL A 659 34.06 -9.84 -3.34
N ASP A 660 33.75 -8.73 -4.01
CA ASP A 660 34.35 -7.40 -3.75
C ASP A 660 33.47 -6.53 -2.83
N GLN A 661 32.69 -7.18 -1.96
CA GLN A 661 31.83 -6.51 -0.98
C GLN A 661 32.63 -6.13 0.27
N SER A 662 32.99 -4.85 0.37
CA SER A 662 33.75 -4.30 1.49
C SER A 662 32.99 -4.44 2.82
N GLY A 663 33.65 -5.01 3.82
CA GLY A 663 32.98 -5.48 5.02
C GLY A 663 32.85 -4.49 6.20
N PRO A 664 31.89 -4.76 7.11
CA PRO A 664 30.90 -5.83 6.97
C PRO A 664 29.75 -5.36 6.05
N ALA A 665 29.55 -6.07 4.94
CA ALA A 665 28.31 -6.04 4.19
C ALA A 665 27.34 -6.99 4.92
N ASN A 666 26.22 -6.47 5.39
CA ASN A 666 25.42 -7.15 6.42
C ASN A 666 24.34 -8.03 5.80
N LEU A 667 24.56 -9.34 5.81
CA LEU A 667 23.58 -10.32 5.35
C LEU A 667 22.45 -10.48 6.38
N ILE A 668 22.80 -10.62 7.67
CA ILE A 668 21.85 -10.67 8.79
C ILE A 668 22.34 -9.69 9.86
N SER A 669 21.46 -8.81 10.31
CA SER A 669 21.76 -7.89 11.39
C SER A 669 20.65 -7.84 12.43
N TYR A 670 21.03 -7.90 13.70
CA TYR A 670 20.17 -7.55 14.82
C TYR A 670 20.80 -6.34 15.51
N SER A 671 20.42 -5.13 15.07
CA SER A 671 21.11 -3.89 15.41
C SER A 671 20.16 -2.69 15.50
N GLY A 672 20.67 -1.60 16.10
CA GLY A 672 19.99 -0.31 16.10
C GLY A 672 20.62 0.71 15.15
N ASP A 673 21.89 0.53 14.80
CA ASP A 673 22.64 1.32 13.82
C ASP A 673 24.01 0.68 13.54
N SER A 674 24.84 1.33 12.72
CA SER A 674 26.20 0.89 12.37
C SER A 674 27.22 0.91 13.51
N TYR A 675 26.84 1.38 14.71
CA TYR A 675 27.69 1.50 15.90
C TYR A 675 27.14 0.74 17.13
N ALA A 676 25.94 0.17 17.06
CA ALA A 676 25.35 -0.59 18.16
C ALA A 676 24.54 -1.80 17.65
N ARG A 677 24.89 -2.99 18.15
CA ARG A 677 24.29 -4.25 17.72
C ARG A 677 24.14 -5.27 18.85
N ASN A 678 23.27 -6.24 18.62
CA ASN A 678 23.26 -7.52 19.32
C ASN A 678 24.16 -8.50 18.57
N PHE A 679 23.92 -8.74 17.28
CA PHE A 679 24.87 -9.47 16.42
C PHE A 679 24.76 -9.05 14.95
N THR A 680 25.79 -9.42 14.17
CA THR A 680 25.82 -9.29 12.71
C THR A 680 26.48 -10.54 12.13
N PHE A 681 25.85 -11.17 11.14
CA PHE A 681 26.48 -12.12 10.23
C PHE A 681 26.58 -11.46 8.85
N GLY A 682 27.79 -11.38 8.31
CA GLY A 682 28.04 -10.60 7.10
C GLY A 682 29.24 -11.08 6.31
N GLN A 683 29.61 -10.27 5.33
CA GLN A 683 30.71 -10.53 4.42
C GLN A 683 31.76 -9.40 4.50
N SER A 684 33.04 -9.78 4.39
CA SER A 684 34.13 -8.87 4.08
C SER A 684 34.99 -9.52 3.01
N ASP A 685 34.92 -8.98 1.79
CA ASP A 685 35.59 -9.52 0.61
C ASP A 685 35.28 -11.03 0.43
N LEU A 686 36.31 -11.88 0.49
CA LEU A 686 36.22 -13.33 0.33
C LEU A 686 35.82 -14.10 1.61
N LYS A 687 35.46 -13.39 2.68
CA LYS A 687 35.20 -13.99 4.00
C LYS A 687 33.78 -13.70 4.43
N TYR A 688 33.16 -14.67 5.10
CA TYR A 688 32.02 -14.39 5.97
C TYR A 688 32.51 -14.17 7.40
N LEU A 689 31.76 -13.42 8.19
CA LEU A 689 32.15 -13.06 9.55
C LEU A 689 30.96 -12.96 10.49
N MET A 690 31.24 -13.08 11.79
CA MET A 690 30.28 -12.79 12.85
C MET A 690 30.82 -11.74 13.82
N ARG A 691 29.99 -10.73 14.11
CA ARG A 691 30.14 -9.83 15.26
C ARG A 691 29.03 -10.13 16.24
N MET A 692 29.33 -10.13 17.54
CA MET A 692 28.33 -10.48 18.56
C MET A 692 28.60 -9.78 19.89
N ARG A 693 27.66 -8.97 20.34
CA ARG A 693 27.77 -8.27 21.61
C ARG A 693 27.63 -9.27 22.78
N THR A 694 28.55 -9.17 23.74
CA THR A 694 28.50 -9.82 25.05
C THR A 694 28.89 -8.82 26.13
N SER A 695 28.72 -9.21 27.40
CA SER A 695 29.14 -8.43 28.57
C SER A 695 30.63 -8.12 28.63
N GLN A 696 31.46 -8.79 27.82
CA GLN A 696 32.92 -8.57 27.73
C GLN A 696 33.35 -7.77 26.48
N THR A 697 32.41 -7.39 25.62
CA THR A 697 32.68 -6.66 24.38
C THR A 697 32.07 -5.26 24.42
N SER A 698 32.41 -4.42 23.45
CA SER A 698 31.74 -3.12 23.27
C SER A 698 30.25 -3.31 22.89
N ASN A 699 29.45 -2.26 23.02
CA ASN A 699 28.05 -2.24 22.53
C ASN A 699 27.93 -2.54 21.03
N ASN A 700 29.06 -2.43 20.30
CA ASN A 700 29.13 -2.73 18.89
C ASN A 700 29.65 -4.14 18.58
N GLY A 701 30.10 -4.91 19.58
CA GLY A 701 30.70 -6.23 19.39
C GLY A 701 31.78 -6.26 18.30
N SER A 702 32.56 -5.17 18.16
CA SER A 702 33.26 -4.78 16.94
C SER A 702 34.35 -5.74 16.45
N ASP A 703 34.86 -6.62 17.31
CA ASP A 703 35.88 -7.61 16.98
C ASP A 703 35.21 -8.76 16.20
N PRO A 704 35.42 -8.92 14.89
CA PRO A 704 34.77 -9.98 14.14
C PRO A 704 35.48 -11.33 14.36
N VAL A 705 34.72 -12.42 14.26
CA VAL A 705 35.25 -13.76 14.04
C VAL A 705 35.09 -14.05 12.54
N ASP A 706 36.19 -14.09 11.81
CA ASP A 706 36.20 -14.19 10.35
C ASP A 706 36.51 -15.60 9.85
N SER A 707 35.88 -16.00 8.74
CA SER A 707 36.27 -17.16 7.96
C SER A 707 37.65 -17.00 7.30
N THR A 708 38.18 -18.11 6.77
CA THR A 708 39.22 -18.02 5.73
C THR A 708 38.63 -17.52 4.41
N ASN A 709 39.44 -17.26 3.39
CA ASN A 709 38.96 -16.79 2.07
C ASN A 709 38.24 -17.93 1.33
N VAL A 710 36.92 -18.01 1.47
CA VAL A 710 36.11 -19.16 1.03
C VAL A 710 34.89 -18.79 0.20
N LEU A 711 34.54 -17.50 0.12
CA LEU A 711 33.39 -17.05 -0.65
C LEU A 711 33.73 -17.01 -2.15
N ASP A 712 32.76 -17.44 -2.96
CA ASP A 712 32.79 -17.48 -4.42
C ASP A 712 31.37 -17.19 -4.94
N GLU A 713 31.26 -16.42 -6.01
CA GLU A 713 29.98 -15.95 -6.57
C GLU A 713 29.09 -17.10 -7.10
N GLN A 714 29.67 -18.27 -7.34
CA GLN A 714 28.98 -19.45 -7.91
C GLN A 714 28.72 -20.55 -6.88
N VAL A 715 29.17 -20.39 -5.63
CA VAL A 715 29.12 -21.44 -4.61
C VAL A 715 28.22 -21.03 -3.46
N THR A 716 27.15 -21.79 -3.25
CA THR A 716 26.33 -21.72 -2.04
C THR A 716 27.12 -22.22 -0.84
N GLN A 717 27.16 -21.43 0.23
CA GLN A 717 27.67 -21.80 1.53
C GLN A 717 26.51 -22.18 2.45
N HIS A 718 26.72 -23.21 3.28
CA HIS A 718 25.86 -23.56 4.40
C HIS A 718 26.70 -23.48 5.66
N VAL A 719 26.41 -22.51 6.52
CA VAL A 719 27.19 -22.19 7.71
C VAL A 719 26.33 -22.36 8.95
N VAL A 720 26.88 -23.00 9.97
CA VAL A 720 26.30 -23.07 11.31
C VAL A 720 27.26 -22.40 12.28
N VAL A 721 26.77 -21.44 13.07
CA VAL A 721 27.55 -20.73 14.09
C VAL A 721 26.95 -20.99 15.45
N THR A 722 27.74 -21.53 16.38
CA THR A 722 27.30 -21.81 17.75
C THR A 722 28.00 -20.88 18.72
N TYR A 723 27.29 -20.46 19.77
CA TYR A 723 27.84 -19.75 20.91
C TYR A 723 27.39 -20.37 22.22
N ASP A 724 28.36 -20.79 23.05
CA ASP A 724 28.13 -21.53 24.30
C ASP A 724 28.30 -20.68 25.58
N GLY A 725 28.50 -19.36 25.44
CA GLY A 725 28.84 -18.45 26.54
C GLY A 725 30.35 -18.21 26.70
N GLU A 726 31.18 -19.06 26.09
CA GLU A 726 32.63 -18.99 26.18
C GLU A 726 33.29 -18.79 24.81
N SER A 727 32.75 -19.41 23.76
CA SER A 727 33.36 -19.49 22.44
C SER A 727 32.36 -19.41 21.30
N ILE A 728 32.77 -18.79 20.20
CA ILE A 728 32.09 -18.88 18.90
C ILE A 728 32.75 -20.00 18.10
N LYS A 729 31.96 -20.95 17.61
CA LYS A 729 32.41 -22.00 16.69
C LYS A 729 31.67 -21.88 15.37
N MET A 730 32.39 -22.01 14.25
CA MET A 730 31.80 -21.95 12.90
C MET A 730 32.03 -23.25 12.16
N TYR A 731 30.97 -23.81 11.62
CA TYR A 731 30.93 -25.04 10.84
C TYR A 731 30.47 -24.69 9.43
N ARG A 732 30.98 -25.40 8.42
CA ARG A 732 30.69 -25.09 7.02
C ARG A 732 30.50 -26.36 6.19
N ASN A 733 29.51 -26.32 5.30
CA ASN A 733 29.25 -27.27 4.22
C ASN A 733 29.29 -28.75 4.68
N GLY A 734 28.56 -29.08 5.76
CA GLY A 734 28.44 -30.45 6.26
C GLY A 734 29.56 -30.91 7.21
N SER A 735 30.57 -30.08 7.48
CA SER A 735 31.64 -30.44 8.42
C SER A 735 31.11 -30.43 9.85
N THR A 736 31.27 -31.56 10.54
CA THR A 736 30.96 -31.74 11.97
C THR A 736 32.11 -31.28 12.88
N THR A 737 33.28 -30.97 12.32
CA THR A 737 34.36 -30.29 13.05
C THR A 737 34.29 -28.80 12.73
N PRO A 738 34.33 -27.91 13.74
CA PRO A 738 34.31 -26.48 13.48
C PRO A 738 35.59 -26.08 12.74
N GLU A 739 35.46 -25.31 11.66
CA GLU A 739 36.63 -24.75 10.98
C GLU A 739 37.26 -23.59 11.77
N ILE A 740 36.48 -22.95 12.64
CA ILE A 740 36.92 -21.88 13.53
C ILE A 740 36.39 -22.13 14.93
N THR A 741 37.26 -21.90 15.92
CA THR A 741 36.89 -21.77 17.33
C THR A 741 37.60 -20.52 17.86
N SER A 742 36.83 -19.55 18.33
CA SER A 742 37.34 -18.28 18.83
C SER A 742 36.74 -17.97 20.20
N ASN A 743 37.58 -17.58 21.15
CA ASN A 743 37.11 -17.21 22.50
C ASN A 743 36.26 -15.94 22.45
N ARG A 744 35.12 -15.96 23.12
CA ARG A 744 34.14 -14.87 23.19
C ARG A 744 33.33 -14.96 24.50
N GLU A 745 33.96 -14.76 25.64
CA GLU A 745 33.26 -14.93 26.92
C GLU A 745 32.15 -13.87 27.17
N GLY A 746 31.17 -14.23 27.99
CA GLY A 746 30.22 -13.28 28.58
C GLY A 746 28.75 -13.64 28.40
N THR A 747 27.88 -12.83 28.99
CA THR A 747 26.43 -12.95 28.82
C THR A 747 25.92 -12.00 27.74
N PHE A 748 24.74 -12.26 27.20
CA PHE A 748 24.08 -11.37 26.26
C PHE A 748 23.51 -10.14 27.00
N ASN A 749 24.30 -9.07 27.07
CA ASN A 749 23.85 -7.75 27.53
C ASN A 749 23.17 -6.94 26.40
N TRP A 750 22.30 -7.63 25.66
CA TRP A 750 21.66 -7.16 24.43
C TRP A 750 20.62 -6.05 24.68
N ASN A 751 20.27 -5.32 23.63
CA ASN A 751 19.20 -4.33 23.66
C ASN A 751 17.93 -4.95 23.05
N ASN A 752 16.82 -4.88 23.78
CA ASN A 752 15.53 -5.45 23.36
C ASN A 752 14.75 -4.58 22.37
N ALA A 753 15.19 -3.34 22.11
CA ALA A 753 14.53 -2.41 21.18
C ALA A 753 14.96 -2.58 19.72
N TYR A 754 15.98 -3.40 19.44
CA TYR A 754 16.52 -3.56 18.08
C TYR A 754 15.62 -4.43 17.21
N ARG A 755 15.74 -4.25 15.89
CA ARG A 755 15.00 -5.01 14.87
C ARG A 755 15.90 -6.04 14.21
N LEU A 756 15.29 -7.05 13.61
CA LEU A 756 16.00 -8.02 12.78
C LEU A 756 15.93 -7.57 11.32
N ILE A 757 17.09 -7.53 10.66
CA ILE A 757 17.26 -7.06 9.29
C ILE A 757 18.01 -8.12 8.46
N LEU A 758 17.56 -8.36 7.24
CA LEU A 758 18.25 -9.15 6.22
C LEU A 758 18.67 -8.26 5.05
N GLY A 759 19.87 -8.51 4.52
CA GLY A 759 20.43 -7.81 3.36
C GLY A 759 20.99 -6.41 3.67
N ASN A 760 20.88 -5.92 4.91
CA ASN A 760 21.45 -4.62 5.31
C ASN A 760 21.62 -4.47 6.84
N GLU A 761 21.98 -3.25 7.25
CA GLU A 761 21.91 -2.72 8.62
C GLU A 761 20.67 -1.84 8.80
N GLU A 762 20.25 -1.64 10.05
CA GLU A 762 19.34 -0.55 10.41
C GLU A 762 19.83 0.79 9.82
N GLY A 763 18.95 1.48 9.09
CA GLY A 763 19.28 2.69 8.32
C GLY A 763 19.90 2.47 6.93
N ASP A 764 19.92 1.24 6.41
CA ASP A 764 20.35 0.86 5.05
C ASP A 764 21.78 1.31 4.66
N THR A 765 22.71 1.29 5.63
CA THR A 765 24.08 1.82 5.45
C THR A 765 25.13 0.80 5.02
N ASN A 766 24.86 -0.50 5.15
CA ASN A 766 25.82 -1.58 4.87
C ASN A 766 25.18 -2.72 4.06
N PRO A 767 24.75 -2.44 2.81
CA PRO A 767 24.03 -3.42 2.01
C PRO A 767 24.86 -4.66 1.72
N TRP A 768 24.19 -5.81 1.70
CA TRP A 768 24.71 -7.06 1.20
C TRP A 768 23.93 -7.51 -0.04
N LEU A 769 24.66 -7.92 -1.06
CA LEU A 769 24.12 -8.41 -2.32
C LEU A 769 24.40 -9.91 -2.47
N GLY A 770 23.39 -10.66 -2.88
CA GLY A 770 23.45 -12.11 -3.04
C GLY A 770 22.13 -12.79 -2.73
N LYS A 771 22.19 -14.11 -2.60
CA LYS A 771 21.04 -14.99 -2.40
C LYS A 771 21.05 -15.58 -1.01
N LEU A 772 19.92 -15.48 -0.31
CA LEU A 772 19.69 -16.11 0.99
C LEU A 772 18.62 -17.18 0.83
N PHE A 773 18.96 -18.43 1.19
CA PHE A 773 18.11 -19.60 1.02
C PHE A 773 17.56 -20.12 2.35
N ARG A 774 18.24 -19.83 3.46
CA ARG A 774 17.82 -20.27 4.79
C ARG A 774 18.45 -19.40 5.87
N PHE A 775 17.68 -19.04 6.87
CA PHE A 775 18.16 -18.44 8.10
C PHE A 775 17.35 -18.96 9.30
N THR A 776 18.01 -19.57 10.28
CA THR A 776 17.37 -20.02 11.53
C THR A 776 18.19 -19.63 12.76
N ILE A 777 17.52 -19.50 13.91
CA ILE A 777 18.17 -19.33 15.22
C ILE A 777 17.57 -20.31 16.23
N TYR A 778 18.45 -20.98 16.96
CA TYR A 778 18.14 -21.79 18.15
C TYR A 778 18.67 -21.13 19.42
N ASP A 779 18.02 -21.38 20.54
CA ASP A 779 18.38 -20.86 21.87
C ASP A 779 19.52 -21.62 22.59
N GLN A 780 20.00 -22.71 21.99
CA GLN A 780 21.11 -23.51 22.53
C GLN A 780 22.33 -23.48 21.61
N ALA A 781 23.51 -23.72 22.20
CA ALA A 781 24.72 -24.04 21.45
C ALA A 781 24.65 -25.50 21.02
N LEU A 782 24.45 -25.75 19.73
CA LEU A 782 24.29 -27.11 19.23
C LEU A 782 25.62 -27.88 19.29
N ASN A 783 25.54 -29.13 19.72
CA ASN A 783 26.68 -30.04 19.68
C ASN A 783 26.92 -30.58 18.25
N THR A 784 28.01 -31.31 18.08
CA THR A 784 28.45 -31.84 16.78
C THR A 784 27.41 -32.71 16.05
N LEU A 785 26.61 -33.50 16.79
CA LEU A 785 25.56 -34.34 16.19
C LEU A 785 24.38 -33.49 15.74
N GLN A 786 23.96 -32.53 16.57
CA GLN A 786 22.89 -31.59 16.24
C GLN A 786 23.25 -30.68 15.06
N VAL A 787 24.50 -30.24 14.97
CA VAL A 787 25.02 -29.50 13.79
C VAL A 787 24.94 -30.37 12.54
N LYS A 788 25.23 -31.67 12.65
CA LYS A 788 25.09 -32.61 11.54
C LYS A 788 23.63 -32.72 11.08
N ASP A 789 22.69 -32.80 12.01
CA ASP A 789 21.26 -32.85 11.70
C ASP A 789 20.83 -31.65 10.85
N LEU A 790 21.25 -30.43 11.23
CA LEU A 790 20.98 -29.22 10.45
C LEU A 790 21.52 -29.31 9.01
N PHE A 791 22.75 -29.79 8.84
CA PHE A 791 23.34 -29.96 7.50
C PHE A 791 22.60 -31.01 6.65
N ASP A 792 22.02 -32.03 7.28
CA ASP A 792 21.20 -33.05 6.61
C ASP A 792 19.75 -32.58 6.38
N GLY A 793 19.38 -31.39 6.87
CA GLY A 793 18.03 -30.84 6.76
C GLY A 793 17.05 -31.37 7.80
N ASN A 794 17.53 -31.93 8.90
CA ASN A 794 16.73 -32.42 10.01
C ASN A 794 16.74 -31.44 11.19
N PRO A 795 15.67 -31.38 12.01
CA PRO A 795 15.71 -30.70 13.30
C PRO A 795 16.79 -31.32 14.21
N PRO A 796 17.45 -30.53 15.08
CA PRO A 796 18.48 -31.04 15.97
C PRO A 796 17.89 -32.02 17.00
N GLY A 797 18.47 -33.22 17.11
CA GLY A 797 18.04 -34.24 18.06
C GLY A 797 18.45 -33.96 19.52
N ASP A 798 17.90 -34.75 20.45
CA ASP A 798 18.07 -34.62 21.90
C ASP A 798 19.27 -35.42 22.44
N TYR A 799 20.42 -35.36 21.75
CA TYR A 799 21.60 -36.17 22.07
C TYR A 799 22.55 -35.47 23.06
N ASP A 800 23.11 -36.22 24.03
CA ASP A 800 24.22 -35.76 24.89
C ASP A 800 25.58 -35.76 24.16
N GLU A 801 26.50 -34.88 24.58
CA GLU A 801 27.90 -34.84 24.08
C GLU A 801 28.67 -36.17 24.24
N GLN A 802 28.15 -37.14 25.01
CA GLN A 802 28.81 -38.41 25.36
C GLN A 802 28.42 -39.64 24.54
N GLU A 803 27.65 -39.53 23.45
CA GLU A 803 27.50 -40.64 22.50
C GLU A 803 28.79 -40.82 21.67
N ASN A 804 29.83 -41.36 22.32
CA ASN A 804 31.02 -41.89 21.66
C ASN A 804 30.57 -42.92 20.62
N LEU A 805 30.72 -42.56 19.34
CA LEU A 805 30.62 -43.47 18.20
C LEU A 805 31.47 -44.72 18.47
N THR A 806 30.82 -45.79 18.93
CA THR A 806 31.46 -47.09 19.08
C THR A 806 31.28 -47.83 17.77
N PHE A 807 32.26 -47.71 16.86
CA PHE A 807 32.26 -48.50 15.62
C PHE A 807 32.53 -49.97 15.97
N HIS A 808 31.58 -50.86 15.69
CA HIS A 808 31.85 -52.29 15.63
C HIS A 808 32.41 -52.64 14.25
N VAL A 809 33.73 -52.77 14.14
CA VAL A 809 34.36 -53.37 12.95
C VAL A 809 34.12 -54.89 13.01
N ARG A 810 33.30 -55.42 12.09
CA ARG A 810 33.30 -56.88 11.81
C ARG A 810 34.34 -57.18 10.75
N TRP A 811 35.37 -57.93 11.13
CA TRP A 811 36.17 -58.69 10.19
C TRP A 811 35.37 -59.92 9.74
N TYR A 812 35.26 -60.11 8.43
CA TYR A 812 34.98 -61.42 7.85
C TYR A 812 36.32 -62.04 7.46
N GLU A 813 36.80 -63.03 8.24
CA GLU A 813 37.72 -64.01 7.68
C GLU A 813 36.90 -64.97 6.83
N ASN A 814 37.18 -64.92 5.54
CA ASN A 814 36.64 -65.80 4.51
C ASN A 814 37.07 -67.26 4.78
N PRO A 815 36.21 -68.24 4.46
CA PRO A 815 36.64 -69.46 3.80
C PRO A 815 36.37 -69.39 2.29
#